data_AF-A0A938M8K3-F1
#
_entry.id   AF-A0A938M8K3-F1
#
_cell.length_a   1.000
_cell.length_b   1.000
_cell.length_c   1.000
_cell.angle_alpha   90.00
_cell.angle_beta   90.00
_cell.angle_gamma   90.00
#
_symmetry.space_group_name_H-M   'P 1'
#
loop_
_entity.id
_entity.type
_entity.pdbx_description
1 polymer ?
#
loop_
_entity_poly.entity_id
_entity_poly.type
_entity_poly.pdbx_seq_one_letter_code
_entity_poly.pdbx_strand_id
1 'polypeptide(L)'
;MNTRNGLVGSARPQLGESCSSSYSYSSSAVPESEYESDDEYEDDSRRRICRMLRRLVVMVALVSCGMSWAAEQVNLVGEGSAAVVVLPADAKGETLYAAIELSQYVGKITGRDLPLIAEGVGVYQRAARNWQVTPFARLKTRPEGKPEIHVGWTSRALKELDKAKVEKLDVDGFLIKTTSEAIFLVGPKDWSTAYAVFTFLEDFCGVRWFMPGEMGEDVPRASTLAVPLVEKTYEPAYLHRQYSGFQWRNHPELQRWAMHQKVRPRLQYHHNLYAVFDVRKHGEKYPDLYPTIDGRRRIPAAGTTAGWQPCLSHPKAVELAVEYAKEVFTKNPDASSISLGINDGGRYCECERCMKLVNPDAPKSERRAVWFFQFANKVAEQFDQLFPAKVIGYLLYGECHLPPDMKIHRRLIGFEVFPSFRLIVPEHKAEFDARMANLSKNVPVFALYDWFYGDGLCVPRLQIRQAKYWLEHGYKSGARHIKAEAYMNWGLDGFKYWMHTRLMWDPSLDVDKMLDEFFTRFFRESAKPMSDYFKVVERYTVAPITVRKDDRDVLLNFHFRHPEQLDTFPPKAVEECEPLLDQAEKLAESDLVRRRIQYYRTGFTVAKMMTIRHHLAKDAMPLLEKPETLPQGMPLLARAMSK
;
A
#
# COMPACT_ATOMS: atom_id res chain seq x y z
N MET A 1 -50.00 18.88 -46.69
CA MET A 1 -50.55 18.94 -45.32
C MET A 1 -49.60 19.82 -44.50
N ASN A 2 -49.73 21.16 -44.58
CA ASN A 2 -50.52 22.04 -43.70
C ASN A 2 -50.25 21.79 -42.20
N THR A 3 -49.79 22.74 -41.35
CA THR A 3 -49.77 24.22 -41.44
C THR A 3 -48.94 24.86 -40.29
N ARG A 4 -48.19 25.93 -40.62
CA ARG A 4 -48.01 27.27 -39.97
C ARG A 4 -47.50 27.39 -38.51
N ASN A 5 -46.39 28.08 -38.21
CA ASN A 5 -46.00 29.53 -38.28
C ASN A 5 -46.45 30.40 -37.09
N GLY A 6 -45.50 31.15 -36.49
CA GLY A 6 -45.75 32.31 -35.65
C GLY A 6 -44.47 32.92 -35.03
N LEU A 7 -44.02 34.05 -35.58
CA LEU A 7 -42.90 34.91 -35.13
C LEU A 7 -43.46 36.24 -34.58
N VAL A 8 -42.58 36.96 -33.85
CA VAL A 8 -42.51 38.42 -33.57
C VAL A 8 -43.12 38.96 -32.25
N GLY A 9 -42.31 39.72 -31.50
CA GLY A 9 -42.78 40.69 -30.50
C GLY A 9 -41.69 41.24 -29.56
N SER A 10 -41.08 42.37 -29.93
CA SER A 10 -40.09 43.17 -29.17
C SER A 10 -40.71 44.05 -28.08
N ALA A 11 -39.99 44.32 -26.98
CA ALA A 11 -40.02 45.61 -26.27
C ALA A 11 -38.87 45.77 -25.25
N ARG A 12 -38.07 46.83 -25.40
CA ARG A 12 -37.30 47.49 -24.33
C ARG A 12 -38.20 48.52 -23.62
N PRO A 13 -37.79 49.01 -22.43
CA PRO A 13 -37.36 50.41 -22.40
C PRO A 13 -36.07 50.68 -21.59
N GLN A 14 -35.40 51.76 -22.03
CA GLN A 14 -34.38 52.64 -21.46
C GLN A 14 -34.90 53.38 -20.18
N LEU A 15 -34.18 54.11 -19.30
CA LEU A 15 -32.94 54.93 -19.31
C LEU A 15 -32.65 55.43 -17.85
N GLY A 16 -31.45 55.99 -17.60
CA GLY A 16 -31.14 56.91 -16.46
C GLY A 16 -29.89 56.53 -15.66
N GLU A 17 -28.66 56.94 -16.03
CA GLU A 17 -28.00 58.26 -15.93
C GLU A 17 -26.85 58.31 -14.88
N SER A 18 -25.64 58.62 -15.39
CA SER A 18 -24.55 59.42 -14.78
C SER A 18 -23.82 58.87 -13.52
N CYS A 19 -22.55 59.16 -13.22
CA CYS A 19 -21.65 60.22 -13.64
C CYS A 19 -20.16 59.80 -13.45
N SER A 20 -19.28 60.57 -14.09
CA SER A 20 -17.83 60.46 -14.32
C SER A 20 -16.89 60.84 -13.15
N SER A 21 -15.65 60.33 -13.16
CA SER A 21 -14.35 61.06 -13.09
C SER A 21 -13.21 60.04 -12.85
N SER A 22 -12.19 59.76 -13.69
CA SER A 22 -11.16 60.53 -14.43
C SER A 22 -9.95 61.02 -13.59
N TYR A 23 -8.78 61.04 -14.25
CA TYR A 23 -7.41 61.49 -13.90
C TYR A 23 -6.42 60.36 -13.48
N SER A 24 -5.44 59.85 -14.26
CA SER A 24 -4.48 60.30 -15.31
C SER A 24 -3.11 60.81 -14.80
N TYR A 25 -2.01 60.07 -15.09
CA TYR A 25 -0.80 60.44 -15.90
C TYR A 25 0.20 61.40 -15.20
N SER A 26 1.53 61.45 -15.42
CA SER A 26 2.46 60.91 -16.43
C SER A 26 3.93 60.92 -15.93
N SER A 27 4.80 60.31 -16.73
CA SER A 27 6.28 60.34 -16.80
C SER A 27 6.95 61.72 -17.02
N SER A 28 8.23 61.87 -16.62
CA SER A 28 9.39 62.17 -17.52
C SER A 28 10.72 62.59 -16.81
N ALA A 29 11.80 61.83 -17.09
CA ALA A 29 13.24 62.10 -17.35
C ALA A 29 14.12 63.27 -16.73
N VAL A 30 15.28 62.87 -16.14
CA VAL A 30 16.75 63.22 -16.37
C VAL A 30 17.21 64.71 -16.19
N PRO A 31 18.39 65.09 -15.59
CA PRO A 31 19.78 64.57 -15.77
C PRO A 31 20.75 64.47 -14.57
N GLU A 32 21.93 63.88 -14.85
CA GLU A 32 23.18 63.75 -14.08
C GLU A 32 23.86 65.09 -13.71
N SER A 33 24.53 65.15 -12.54
CA SER A 33 25.85 65.79 -12.36
C SER A 33 26.49 65.40 -11.00
N GLU A 34 27.80 65.23 -11.03
CA GLU A 34 28.78 64.77 -10.01
C GLU A 34 28.81 65.59 -8.70
N TYR A 35 29.19 64.95 -7.57
CA TYR A 35 30.26 65.39 -6.65
C TYR A 35 30.50 64.31 -5.55
N GLU A 36 31.75 63.88 -5.40
CA GLU A 36 32.29 62.95 -4.39
C GLU A 36 32.32 63.57 -2.97
N SER A 37 32.13 62.75 -1.92
CA SER A 37 33.10 62.60 -0.80
C SER A 37 32.53 61.78 0.39
N ASP A 38 33.38 60.87 0.88
CA ASP A 38 33.53 60.41 2.26
C ASP A 38 32.39 59.65 2.97
N ASP A 39 32.36 58.32 2.83
CA ASP A 39 31.79 57.42 3.86
C ASP A 39 32.34 55.97 3.82
N GLU A 40 33.51 55.73 3.23
CA GLU A 40 34.05 54.38 2.98
C GLU A 40 34.94 53.82 4.12
N TYR A 41 34.98 54.46 5.29
CA TYR A 41 35.84 54.02 6.42
C TYR A 41 35.09 53.46 7.65
N GLU A 42 33.75 53.56 7.72
CA GLU A 42 32.97 53.03 8.86
C GLU A 42 32.34 51.63 8.64
N ASP A 43 32.38 51.07 7.43
CA ASP A 43 31.76 49.76 7.11
C ASP A 43 32.70 48.55 7.37
N ASP A 44 34.02 48.70 7.23
CA ASP A 44 34.95 47.55 7.39
C ASP A 44 35.15 47.13 8.86
N SER A 45 35.08 48.08 9.80
CA SER A 45 35.19 47.82 11.24
C SER A 45 33.96 47.10 11.80
N ARG A 46 32.75 47.47 11.34
CA ARG A 46 31.49 46.77 11.67
C ARG A 46 31.44 45.36 11.08
N ARG A 47 31.92 45.17 9.84
CA ARG A 47 32.00 43.84 9.22
C ARG A 47 33.01 42.91 9.91
N ARG A 48 34.12 43.44 10.42
CA ARG A 48 35.10 42.65 11.21
C ARG A 48 34.57 42.25 12.59
N ILE A 49 33.88 43.14 13.29
CA ILE A 49 33.23 42.84 14.59
C ILE A 49 32.10 41.81 14.41
N CYS A 50 31.28 41.92 13.35
CA CYS A 50 30.25 40.93 13.04
C CYS A 50 30.84 39.56 12.64
N ARG A 51 32.00 39.51 11.95
CA ARG A 51 32.69 38.23 11.65
C ARG A 51 33.36 37.62 12.88
N MET A 52 33.89 38.43 13.80
CA MET A 52 34.41 37.96 15.09
C MET A 52 33.29 37.44 16.00
N LEU A 53 32.16 38.16 16.11
CA LEU A 53 31.00 37.73 16.90
C LEU A 53 30.35 36.46 16.31
N ARG A 54 30.27 36.31 14.99
CA ARG A 54 29.83 35.03 14.37
C ARG A 54 30.78 33.87 14.65
N ARG A 55 32.10 34.11 14.69
CA ARG A 55 33.08 33.07 15.04
C ARG A 55 33.08 32.72 16.54
N LEU A 56 32.78 33.69 17.41
CA LEU A 56 32.64 33.45 18.85
C LEU A 56 31.33 32.72 19.20
N VAL A 57 30.22 33.03 18.53
CA VAL A 57 28.93 32.32 18.70
C VAL A 57 29.00 30.89 18.13
N VAL A 58 29.76 30.66 17.05
CA VAL A 58 30.01 29.31 16.51
C VAL A 58 30.97 28.52 17.41
N MET A 59 31.97 29.15 18.05
CA MET A 59 32.84 28.46 19.01
C MET A 59 32.18 28.18 20.36
N VAL A 60 31.29 29.06 20.86
CA VAL A 60 30.53 28.78 22.08
C VAL A 60 29.46 27.70 21.83
N ALA A 61 28.82 27.68 20.65
CA ALA A 61 27.91 26.59 20.26
C ALA A 61 28.63 25.24 20.04
N LEU A 62 29.93 25.24 19.72
CA LEU A 62 30.74 24.02 19.57
C LEU A 62 31.35 23.53 20.90
N VAL A 63 31.35 24.35 21.96
CA VAL A 63 31.82 23.94 23.30
C VAL A 63 30.65 23.67 24.27
N SER A 64 29.45 24.17 24.01
CA SER A 64 28.24 23.85 24.79
C SER A 64 27.37 22.71 24.21
N CYS A 65 27.83 22.02 23.17
CA CYS A 65 27.21 20.78 22.66
C CYS A 65 28.08 19.53 22.92
N GLY A 66 28.98 19.62 23.90
CA GLY A 66 29.84 18.54 24.39
C GLY A 66 29.22 17.70 25.52
N MET A 67 27.90 17.75 25.69
CA MET A 67 27.15 16.75 26.45
C MET A 67 26.11 16.15 25.51
N SER A 68 26.60 15.33 24.57
CA SER A 68 25.77 14.21 24.11
C SER A 68 25.37 13.46 25.37
N TRP A 69 24.11 13.59 25.79
CA TRP A 69 23.47 12.52 26.55
C TRP A 69 23.58 11.32 25.63
N ALA A 70 24.64 10.52 25.80
CA ALA A 70 24.70 9.21 25.18
C ALA A 70 23.47 8.51 25.71
N ALA A 71 22.45 8.37 24.86
CA ALA A 71 21.27 7.59 25.20
C ALA A 71 21.80 6.26 25.75
N GLU A 72 21.35 5.86 26.94
CA GLU A 72 21.79 4.60 27.51
C GLU A 72 21.57 3.49 26.47
N GLN A 73 22.55 2.61 26.33
CA GLN A 73 22.58 1.57 25.32
C GLN A 73 22.88 0.22 25.97
N VAL A 74 22.44 -0.84 25.29
CA VAL A 74 22.78 -2.20 25.63
C VAL A 74 23.51 -2.85 24.45
N ASN A 75 24.65 -3.48 24.74
CA ASN A 75 25.49 -4.13 23.74
C ASN A 75 24.99 -5.54 23.47
N LEU A 76 24.44 -5.79 22.28
CA LEU A 76 24.09 -7.13 21.81
C LEU A 76 25.33 -7.96 21.50
N VAL A 77 26.35 -7.33 20.91
CA VAL A 77 27.64 -7.96 20.60
C VAL A 77 28.73 -6.93 20.89
N GLY A 78 29.61 -7.26 21.83
CA GLY A 78 30.77 -6.46 22.22
C GLY A 78 32.10 -7.17 21.96
N GLU A 79 33.20 -6.58 22.41
CA GLU A 79 34.54 -7.17 22.33
C GLU A 79 34.66 -8.37 23.29
N GLY A 80 34.18 -9.53 22.84
CA GLY A 80 34.26 -10.80 23.56
C GLY A 80 32.99 -11.21 24.30
N SER A 81 31.96 -10.35 24.35
CA SER A 81 30.63 -10.70 24.87
C SER A 81 29.58 -10.73 23.75
N ALA A 82 28.60 -11.61 23.89
CA ALA A 82 27.45 -11.67 23.01
C ALA A 82 26.19 -11.98 23.82
N ALA A 83 25.09 -11.37 23.42
CA ALA A 83 23.77 -11.64 23.94
C ALA A 83 23.35 -13.08 23.66
N VAL A 84 22.36 -13.55 24.42
CA VAL A 84 21.75 -14.87 24.22
C VAL A 84 20.26 -14.72 23.98
N VAL A 85 19.73 -15.43 22.99
CA VAL A 85 18.29 -15.42 22.70
C VAL A 85 17.61 -16.47 23.58
N VAL A 86 16.62 -16.06 24.36
CA VAL A 86 15.84 -16.90 25.27
C VAL A 86 14.40 -17.01 24.77
N LEU A 87 13.91 -18.24 24.68
CA LEU A 87 12.60 -18.61 24.17
C LEU A 87 11.76 -19.29 25.27
N PRO A 88 10.42 -19.17 25.24
CA PRO A 88 9.56 -19.97 26.10
C PRO A 88 9.70 -21.48 25.78
N ALA A 89 9.34 -22.33 26.74
CA ALA A 89 9.52 -23.78 26.63
C ALA A 89 8.78 -24.43 25.46
N ASP A 90 7.65 -23.86 25.08
CA ASP A 90 6.75 -24.31 24.03
C ASP A 90 6.92 -23.54 22.71
N ALA A 91 8.01 -22.77 22.58
CA ALA A 91 8.29 -21.97 21.39
C ALA A 91 8.27 -22.82 20.11
N LYS A 92 7.41 -22.42 19.17
CA LYS A 92 7.19 -23.06 17.87
C LYS A 92 6.76 -22.01 16.84
N GLY A 93 6.53 -22.46 15.60
CA GLY A 93 5.97 -21.62 14.54
C GLY A 93 6.75 -20.33 14.32
N GLU A 94 6.03 -19.22 14.23
CA GLU A 94 6.55 -17.89 13.93
C GLU A 94 7.49 -17.36 15.02
N THR A 95 7.24 -17.69 16.29
CA THR A 95 8.11 -17.28 17.42
C THR A 95 9.51 -17.90 17.29
N LEU A 96 9.60 -19.20 17.05
CA LEU A 96 10.88 -19.89 16.85
C LEU A 96 11.56 -19.43 15.55
N TYR A 97 10.80 -19.29 14.46
CA TYR A 97 11.30 -18.81 13.18
C TYR A 97 11.96 -17.42 13.31
N ALA A 98 11.28 -16.48 13.96
CA ALA A 98 11.80 -15.13 14.14
C ALA A 98 13.05 -15.09 15.02
N ALA A 99 13.12 -15.89 16.08
CA ALA A 99 14.32 -15.98 16.92
C ALA A 99 15.54 -16.52 16.15
N ILE A 100 15.32 -17.48 15.26
CA ILE A 100 16.36 -17.96 14.33
C ILE A 100 16.82 -16.84 13.41
N GLU A 101 15.88 -16.09 12.81
CA GLU A 101 16.22 -14.95 11.96
C GLU A 101 16.98 -13.87 12.71
N LEU A 102 16.59 -13.55 13.95
CA LEU A 102 17.30 -12.59 14.80
C LEU A 102 18.77 -12.96 14.94
N SER A 103 19.05 -14.21 15.32
CA SER A 103 20.43 -14.70 15.45
C SER A 103 21.19 -14.64 14.13
N GLN A 104 20.55 -15.05 13.03
CA GLN A 104 21.17 -15.02 11.70
C GLN A 104 21.48 -13.59 11.22
N TYR A 105 20.58 -12.63 11.42
CA TYR A 105 20.81 -11.25 11.00
C TYR A 105 21.85 -10.56 11.88
N VAL A 106 21.84 -10.79 13.20
CA VAL A 106 22.92 -10.32 14.07
C VAL A 106 24.27 -10.94 13.65
N GLY A 107 24.28 -12.22 13.25
CA GLY A 107 25.45 -12.87 12.68
C GLY A 107 25.91 -12.27 11.35
N LYS A 108 24.98 -11.93 10.45
CA LYS A 108 25.30 -11.20 9.20
C LYS A 108 25.89 -9.82 9.48
N ILE A 109 25.45 -9.14 10.55
CA ILE A 109 25.96 -7.83 10.94
C ILE A 109 27.35 -7.94 11.56
N THR A 110 27.52 -8.86 12.52
CA THR A 110 28.65 -8.89 13.45
C THR A 110 29.67 -9.99 13.20
N GLY A 111 29.36 -10.94 12.32
CA GLY A 111 30.12 -12.17 12.13
C GLY A 111 29.91 -13.21 13.24
N ARG A 112 29.03 -12.96 14.23
CA ARG A 112 28.75 -13.86 15.35
C ARG A 112 27.25 -14.13 15.48
N ASP A 113 26.85 -15.37 15.25
CA ASP A 113 25.48 -15.82 15.51
C ASP A 113 25.21 -15.81 17.02
N LEU A 114 24.01 -15.38 17.44
CA LEU A 114 23.61 -15.43 18.85
C LEU A 114 23.14 -16.85 19.22
N PRO A 115 23.54 -17.41 20.37
CA PRO A 115 23.01 -18.70 20.83
C PRO A 115 21.51 -18.61 21.15
N LEU A 116 20.76 -19.68 20.91
CA LEU A 116 19.32 -19.79 21.22
C LEU A 116 19.09 -20.82 22.34
N ILE A 117 18.34 -20.43 23.36
CA ILE A 117 17.98 -21.28 24.52
C ILE A 117 16.47 -21.24 24.71
N ALA A 118 15.82 -22.39 24.80
CA ALA A 118 14.43 -22.47 25.22
C ALA A 118 14.33 -22.85 26.71
N GLU A 119 13.43 -22.21 27.45
CA GLU A 119 13.19 -22.54 28.86
C GLU A 119 12.77 -24.01 29.00
N GLY A 120 13.31 -24.74 29.99
CA GLY A 120 12.91 -26.15 30.21
C GLY A 120 13.26 -27.14 29.08
N VAL A 121 13.90 -26.70 27.99
CA VAL A 121 14.31 -27.50 26.83
C VAL A 121 15.83 -27.33 26.60
N GLY A 122 16.43 -28.19 25.78
CA GLY A 122 17.84 -28.06 25.37
C GLY A 122 18.13 -26.80 24.53
N VAL A 123 19.41 -26.57 24.24
CA VAL A 123 19.88 -25.43 23.44
C VAL A 123 19.81 -25.75 21.95
N TYR A 124 19.33 -24.79 21.16
CA TYR A 124 19.39 -24.82 19.70
C TYR A 124 20.74 -24.26 19.26
N GLN A 125 21.51 -25.06 18.52
CA GLN A 125 22.77 -24.61 17.92
C GLN A 125 22.76 -24.82 16.42
N ARG A 126 23.38 -23.90 15.70
CA ARG A 126 23.58 -24.00 14.26
C ARG A 126 24.75 -24.95 13.99
N ALA A 127 24.45 -26.14 13.45
CA ALA A 127 25.44 -27.10 13.00
C ALA A 127 25.44 -27.16 11.47
N ALA A 128 26.59 -26.90 10.84
CA ALA A 128 26.82 -27.13 9.40
C ALA A 128 25.65 -26.72 8.49
N ARG A 129 25.11 -25.51 8.70
CA ARG A 129 24.00 -24.85 7.97
C ARG A 129 22.56 -25.14 8.42
N ASN A 130 22.32 -26.08 9.33
CA ASN A 130 20.97 -26.36 9.87
C ASN A 130 20.91 -26.10 11.39
N TRP A 131 19.75 -25.65 11.87
CA TRP A 131 19.47 -25.58 13.30
C TRP A 131 19.03 -26.95 13.78
N GLN A 132 19.79 -27.55 14.70
CA GLN A 132 19.40 -28.79 15.36
C GLN A 132 19.06 -28.50 16.82
N VAL A 133 17.93 -29.04 17.27
CA VAL A 133 17.64 -29.15 18.70
C VAL A 133 18.66 -30.14 19.24
N THR A 134 19.52 -29.72 20.18
CA THR A 134 20.35 -30.69 20.88
C THR A 134 19.51 -31.27 22.01
N PRO A 135 19.02 -32.53 21.92
CA PRO A 135 18.09 -33.08 22.91
C PRO A 135 18.83 -33.20 24.25
N PHE A 136 18.28 -32.61 25.31
CA PHE A 136 18.68 -32.89 26.69
C PHE A 136 20.18 -32.83 27.03
N ALA A 137 20.98 -32.04 26.31
CA ALA A 137 22.17 -31.50 26.96
C ALA A 137 21.65 -30.49 27.99
N ARG A 138 21.47 -30.93 29.24
CA ARG A 138 21.71 -30.04 30.37
C ARG A 138 23.10 -29.47 30.10
N LEU A 139 23.16 -28.27 29.55
CA LEU A 139 24.40 -27.53 29.60
C LEU A 139 24.80 -27.55 31.07
N LYS A 140 25.99 -28.09 31.38
CA LYS A 140 26.51 -28.06 32.74
C LYS A 140 26.58 -26.61 33.27
N THR A 141 26.56 -25.63 32.38
CA THR A 141 26.51 -24.19 32.63
C THR A 141 25.64 -23.48 31.58
N ARG A 142 24.58 -22.77 32.00
CA ARG A 142 23.82 -21.86 31.12
C ARG A 142 24.81 -20.88 30.47
N PRO A 143 24.77 -20.64 29.14
CA PRO A 143 25.64 -19.67 28.50
C PRO A 143 25.47 -18.33 29.21
N GLU A 144 26.56 -17.75 29.72
CA GLU A 144 26.56 -16.50 30.50
C GLU A 144 26.36 -15.24 29.65
N GLY A 145 25.84 -15.38 28.42
CA GLY A 145 25.64 -14.27 27.50
C GLY A 145 24.71 -13.22 28.09
N LYS A 146 25.19 -11.98 28.22
CA LYS A 146 24.41 -10.82 28.63
C LYS A 146 24.53 -9.73 27.56
N PRO A 147 23.44 -8.99 27.27
CA PRO A 147 22.08 -9.14 27.83
C PRO A 147 21.37 -10.41 27.34
N GLU A 148 20.28 -10.80 28.01
CA GLU A 148 19.36 -11.82 27.50
C GLU A 148 18.33 -11.17 26.55
N ILE A 149 18.05 -11.78 25.40
CA ILE A 149 16.99 -11.36 24.46
C ILE A 149 15.83 -12.35 24.54
N HIS A 150 14.78 -11.98 25.24
CA HIS A 150 13.56 -12.76 25.40
C HIS A 150 12.63 -12.56 24.21
N VAL A 151 12.47 -13.60 23.40
CA VAL A 151 11.54 -13.63 22.26
C VAL A 151 10.31 -14.43 22.67
N GLY A 152 9.18 -13.75 22.85
CA GLY A 152 7.94 -14.31 23.38
C GLY A 152 7.88 -14.34 24.92
N TRP A 153 6.79 -14.94 25.44
CA TRP A 153 6.44 -14.92 26.87
C TRP A 153 7.26 -15.91 27.71
N THR A 154 8.56 -15.65 27.84
CA THR A 154 9.46 -16.34 28.78
C THR A 154 9.07 -16.07 30.25
N SER A 155 9.59 -16.88 31.16
CA SER A 155 9.41 -16.73 32.61
C SER A 155 9.89 -15.38 33.13
N ARG A 156 10.95 -14.79 32.53
CA ARG A 156 11.39 -13.42 32.85
C ARG A 156 10.44 -12.37 32.30
N ALA A 157 10.01 -12.52 31.03
CA ALA A 157 9.04 -11.60 30.41
C ALA A 157 7.73 -11.53 31.22
N LEU A 158 7.25 -12.67 31.74
CA LEU A 158 6.05 -12.74 32.59
C LEU A 158 6.21 -12.02 33.94
N LYS A 159 7.44 -11.86 34.43
CA LYS A 159 7.73 -11.17 35.70
C LYS A 159 7.95 -9.67 35.52
N GLU A 160 8.58 -9.27 34.41
CA GLU A 160 9.04 -7.89 34.19
C GLU A 160 8.12 -7.05 33.30
N LEU A 161 7.19 -7.69 32.59
CA LEU A 161 6.25 -7.02 31.70
C LEU A 161 4.82 -7.18 32.22
N ASP A 162 4.01 -6.16 31.99
CA ASP A 162 2.57 -6.24 32.18
C ASP A 162 1.93 -7.00 31.01
N LYS A 163 1.73 -8.32 31.19
CA LYS A 163 1.08 -9.17 30.19
C LYS A 163 -0.32 -8.69 29.83
N ALA A 164 -1.10 -8.22 30.80
CA ALA A 164 -2.45 -7.74 30.55
C ALA A 164 -2.47 -6.47 29.69
N LYS A 165 -1.44 -5.61 29.79
CA LYS A 165 -1.25 -4.47 28.89
C LYS A 165 -0.96 -4.90 27.45
N VAL A 166 -0.08 -5.88 27.25
CA VAL A 166 0.26 -6.38 25.90
C VAL A 166 -0.90 -7.17 25.28
N GLU A 167 -1.66 -7.92 26.07
CA GLU A 167 -2.86 -8.64 25.60
C GLU A 167 -4.02 -7.73 25.20
N LYS A 168 -4.01 -6.46 25.62
CA LYS A 168 -4.98 -5.44 25.19
C LYS A 168 -4.64 -4.78 23.85
N LEU A 169 -3.42 -4.96 23.34
CA LEU A 169 -3.06 -4.49 22.01
C LEU A 169 -3.87 -5.25 20.95
N ASP A 170 -3.95 -4.68 19.74
CA ASP A 170 -4.41 -5.45 18.58
C ASP A 170 -3.60 -6.75 18.43
N VAL A 171 -4.20 -7.78 17.83
CA VAL A 171 -3.57 -9.11 17.66
C VAL A 171 -2.30 -9.10 16.79
N ASP A 172 -2.04 -8.03 16.03
CA ASP A 172 -0.76 -7.83 15.34
C ASP A 172 0.15 -6.83 16.06
N GLY A 173 -0.32 -6.18 17.12
CA GLY A 173 0.45 -5.25 17.93
C GLY A 173 1.48 -5.96 18.81
N PHE A 174 2.53 -5.26 19.21
CA PHE A 174 3.63 -5.85 19.98
C PHE A 174 4.40 -4.82 20.80
N LEU A 175 5.21 -5.30 21.73
CA LEU A 175 6.08 -4.52 22.61
C LEU A 175 7.56 -4.86 22.32
N ILE A 176 8.38 -3.81 22.22
CA ILE A 176 9.83 -3.88 22.29
C ILE A 176 10.27 -3.13 23.55
N LYS A 177 10.92 -3.84 24.47
CA LYS A 177 11.53 -3.23 25.65
C LYS A 177 13.00 -3.62 25.75
N THR A 178 13.89 -2.65 25.81
CA THR A 178 15.33 -2.85 25.99
C THR A 178 15.75 -2.20 27.31
N THR A 179 16.47 -2.96 28.13
CA THR A 179 17.08 -2.53 29.39
C THR A 179 18.58 -2.82 29.35
N SER A 180 19.34 -2.39 30.35
CA SER A 180 20.76 -2.71 30.46
C SER A 180 21.06 -4.21 30.60
N GLU A 181 20.09 -5.01 31.05
CA GLU A 181 20.28 -6.44 31.32
C GLU A 181 19.51 -7.37 30.38
N ALA A 182 18.40 -6.90 29.82
CA ALA A 182 17.48 -7.73 29.06
C ALA A 182 16.73 -6.95 27.98
N ILE A 183 16.38 -7.68 26.92
CA ILE A 183 15.56 -7.21 25.82
C ILE A 183 14.34 -8.11 25.72
N PHE A 184 13.16 -7.53 25.54
CA PHE A 184 11.91 -8.24 25.44
C PHE A 184 11.23 -7.88 24.12
N LEU A 185 10.94 -8.92 23.34
CA LEU A 185 10.28 -8.85 22.04
C LEU A 185 9.03 -9.72 22.14
N VAL A 186 7.88 -9.11 22.44
CA VAL A 186 6.66 -9.86 22.78
C VAL A 186 5.42 -9.29 22.09
N GLY A 187 4.54 -10.17 21.62
CA GLY A 187 3.18 -9.82 21.21
C GLY A 187 2.14 -10.77 21.82
N PRO A 188 0.84 -10.47 21.67
CA PRO A 188 -0.24 -11.33 22.17
C PRO A 188 -0.35 -12.67 21.40
N LYS A 189 0.28 -12.78 20.23
CA LYS A 189 0.27 -13.94 19.31
C LYS A 189 1.66 -14.24 18.78
N ASP A 190 1.91 -15.47 18.33
CA ASP A 190 3.21 -15.89 17.78
C ASP A 190 3.67 -15.02 16.61
N TRP A 191 2.77 -14.69 15.67
CA TRP A 191 3.09 -13.81 14.54
C TRP A 191 3.40 -12.37 14.96
N SER A 192 2.72 -11.85 16.00
CA SER A 192 3.03 -10.50 16.53
C SER A 192 4.35 -10.47 17.29
N THR A 193 4.75 -11.57 17.95
CA THR A 193 6.10 -11.73 18.49
C THR A 193 7.13 -11.73 17.37
N ALA A 194 6.86 -12.39 16.24
CA ALA A 194 7.72 -12.30 15.06
C ALA A 194 7.82 -10.86 14.52
N TYR A 195 6.71 -10.11 14.50
CA TYR A 195 6.74 -8.69 14.11
C TYR A 195 7.59 -7.83 15.05
N ALA A 196 7.61 -8.13 16.35
CA ALA A 196 8.52 -7.47 17.30
C ALA A 196 9.98 -7.70 16.93
N VAL A 197 10.34 -8.93 16.56
CA VAL A 197 11.70 -9.26 16.11
C VAL A 197 12.05 -8.58 14.80
N PHE A 198 11.17 -8.61 13.80
CA PHE A 198 11.43 -7.96 12.51
C PHE A 198 11.58 -6.45 12.66
N THR A 199 10.72 -5.82 13.45
CA THR A 199 10.81 -4.39 13.77
C THR A 199 12.07 -4.09 14.57
N PHE A 200 12.49 -4.97 15.48
CA PHE A 200 13.73 -4.80 16.21
C PHE A 200 14.94 -4.79 15.28
N LEU A 201 14.98 -5.75 14.35
CA LEU A 201 16.01 -5.81 13.31
C LEU A 201 15.99 -4.57 12.41
N GLU A 202 14.82 -4.06 12.04
CA GLU A 202 14.70 -2.86 11.22
C GLU A 202 15.13 -1.59 11.97
N ASP A 203 14.47 -1.28 13.08
CA ASP A 203 14.56 0.03 13.74
C ASP A 203 15.82 0.18 14.58
N PHE A 204 16.39 -0.91 15.11
CA PHE A 204 17.52 -0.86 16.04
C PHE A 204 18.78 -1.55 15.53
N CYS A 205 18.66 -2.61 14.72
CA CYS A 205 19.82 -3.26 14.08
C CYS A 205 20.12 -2.73 12.67
N GLY A 206 19.22 -1.91 12.12
CA GLY A 206 19.40 -1.27 10.82
C GLY A 206 19.22 -2.21 9.63
N VAL A 207 18.53 -3.33 9.74
CA VAL A 207 18.25 -4.25 8.61
C VAL A 207 17.12 -3.71 7.72
N ARG A 208 17.16 -3.97 6.40
CA ARG A 208 16.04 -3.70 5.48
C ARG A 208 15.79 -4.86 4.51
N TRP A 209 14.51 -5.02 4.13
CA TRP A 209 14.03 -5.99 3.15
C TRP A 209 13.21 -5.29 2.06
N PHE A 210 13.89 -4.73 1.06
CA PHE A 210 13.27 -3.89 0.02
C PHE A 210 12.53 -4.70 -1.06
N MET A 211 12.94 -5.96 -1.29
CA MET A 211 12.28 -6.89 -2.21
C MET A 211 12.53 -8.34 -1.76
N PRO A 212 11.84 -9.35 -2.34
CA PRO A 212 12.10 -10.76 -2.03
C PRO A 212 13.51 -11.22 -2.41
N GLY A 213 14.08 -12.10 -1.59
CA GLY A 213 15.40 -12.71 -1.81
C GLY A 213 16.59 -11.80 -1.48
N GLU A 214 17.79 -12.35 -1.66
CA GLU A 214 19.06 -11.72 -1.23
C GLU A 214 19.31 -10.35 -1.88
N MET A 215 18.82 -10.12 -3.10
CA MET A 215 18.97 -8.80 -3.74
C MET A 215 18.20 -7.71 -2.99
N GLY A 216 17.15 -8.07 -2.24
CA GLY A 216 16.37 -7.14 -1.44
C GLY A 216 16.88 -6.88 -0.04
N GLU A 217 17.83 -7.67 0.45
CA GLU A 217 18.39 -7.50 1.78
C GLU A 217 19.44 -6.38 1.80
N ASP A 218 19.32 -5.46 2.76
CA ASP A 218 20.40 -4.54 3.12
C ASP A 218 20.70 -4.70 4.61
N VAL A 219 21.90 -5.22 4.89
CA VAL A 219 22.35 -5.58 6.24
C VAL A 219 23.66 -4.82 6.50
N PRO A 220 23.71 -3.97 7.54
CA PRO A 220 24.93 -3.25 7.88
C PRO A 220 26.01 -4.23 8.36
N ARG A 221 27.28 -3.81 8.32
CA ARG A 221 28.41 -4.57 8.87
C ARG A 221 29.05 -3.76 9.99
N ALA A 222 29.27 -4.39 11.13
CA ALA A 222 29.95 -3.79 12.27
C ALA A 222 30.61 -4.88 13.12
N SER A 223 31.71 -4.59 13.83
CA SER A 223 32.31 -5.57 14.76
C SER A 223 31.53 -5.68 16.07
N THR A 224 30.75 -4.66 16.41
CA THR A 224 29.91 -4.58 17.59
C THR A 224 28.50 -4.13 17.20
N LEU A 225 27.52 -4.43 18.05
CA LEU A 225 26.14 -4.01 17.86
C LEU A 225 25.55 -3.58 19.20
N ALA A 226 25.16 -2.32 19.29
CA ALA A 226 24.52 -1.72 20.45
C ALA A 226 23.16 -1.16 20.05
N VAL A 227 22.18 -1.26 20.95
CA VAL A 227 20.83 -0.71 20.75
C VAL A 227 20.44 0.20 21.92
N PRO A 228 19.67 1.27 21.70
CA PRO A 228 19.25 2.17 22.77
C PRO A 228 18.29 1.49 23.75
N LEU A 229 18.26 1.97 25.00
CA LEU A 229 17.24 1.60 25.98
C LEU A 229 15.91 2.29 25.67
N VAL A 230 14.85 1.50 25.45
CA VAL A 230 13.53 1.95 25.03
C VAL A 230 12.44 1.03 25.57
N GLU A 231 11.23 1.56 25.75
CA GLU A 231 10.01 0.77 25.87
C GLU A 231 8.98 1.33 24.88
N LYS A 232 8.64 0.57 23.84
CA LYS A 232 7.75 1.02 22.75
C LYS A 232 6.74 -0.06 22.38
N THR A 233 5.47 0.34 22.32
CA THR A 233 4.38 -0.47 21.76
C THR A 233 4.12 -0.05 20.32
N TYR A 234 3.83 -1.02 19.47
CA TYR A 234 3.55 -0.83 18.05
C TYR A 234 2.21 -1.46 17.73
N GLU A 235 1.35 -0.72 17.02
CA GLU A 235 0.05 -1.21 16.55
C GLU A 235 -0.16 -0.81 15.08
N PRO A 236 -0.82 -1.67 14.27
CA PRO A 236 -1.07 -1.35 12.87
C PRO A 236 -2.19 -0.31 12.71
N ALA A 237 -2.03 0.65 11.79
CA ALA A 237 -3.12 1.51 11.36
C ALA A 237 -4.22 0.73 10.63
N TYR A 238 -3.84 -0.12 9.66
CA TYR A 238 -4.76 -0.98 8.93
C TYR A 238 -4.65 -2.41 9.40
N LEU A 239 -5.75 -3.01 9.87
CA LEU A 239 -5.79 -4.34 10.50
C LEU A 239 -5.74 -5.49 9.49
N HIS A 240 -6.57 -5.42 8.45
CA HIS A 240 -6.52 -6.37 7.34
C HIS A 240 -5.59 -5.80 6.28
N ARG A 241 -4.53 -6.52 5.91
CA ARG A 241 -3.55 -6.09 4.90
C ARG A 241 -3.35 -7.25 3.93
N GLN A 242 -4.00 -7.21 2.78
CA GLN A 242 -3.97 -8.31 1.83
C GLN A 242 -3.58 -7.84 0.43
N TYR A 243 -2.78 -8.67 -0.23
CA TYR A 243 -2.43 -8.52 -1.63
C TYR A 243 -2.92 -9.71 -2.48
N SER A 244 -3.73 -9.48 -3.52
CA SER A 244 -3.96 -10.47 -4.60
C SER A 244 -2.75 -10.43 -5.51
N GLY A 245 -2.01 -11.53 -5.64
CA GLY A 245 -0.70 -11.59 -6.30
C GLY A 245 0.35 -12.31 -5.45
N PHE A 246 0.13 -12.37 -4.12
CA PHE A 246 0.83 -13.30 -3.24
C PHE A 246 0.27 -14.70 -3.44
N GLN A 247 0.75 -15.40 -4.45
CA GLN A 247 0.65 -16.85 -4.44
C GLN A 247 1.69 -17.36 -3.43
N TRP A 248 1.29 -17.39 -2.15
CA TRP A 248 1.88 -18.27 -1.11
C TRP A 248 1.93 -19.71 -1.68
N ARG A 249 2.44 -20.75 -1.05
CA ARG A 249 2.65 -22.07 -1.71
C ARG A 249 3.70 -22.12 -2.84
N ASN A 250 3.76 -21.15 -3.78
CA ASN A 250 4.67 -21.26 -4.94
C ASN A 250 5.91 -20.32 -4.91
N HIS A 251 5.95 -19.32 -4.01
CA HIS A 251 7.08 -18.37 -3.92
C HIS A 251 7.60 -18.15 -2.49
N PRO A 252 8.45 -19.03 -1.95
CA PRO A 252 8.94 -18.95 -0.55
C PRO A 252 9.57 -17.59 -0.17
N GLU A 253 10.39 -17.01 -1.05
CA GLU A 253 11.01 -15.69 -0.81
C GLU A 253 9.98 -14.57 -0.69
N LEU A 254 8.92 -14.61 -1.50
CA LEU A 254 7.84 -13.62 -1.41
C LEU A 254 7.05 -13.78 -0.11
N GLN A 255 6.84 -15.02 0.37
CA GLN A 255 6.18 -15.27 1.65
C GLN A 255 7.01 -14.72 2.81
N ARG A 256 8.32 -14.99 2.79
CA ARG A 256 9.28 -14.46 3.76
C ARG A 256 9.28 -12.93 3.79
N TRP A 257 9.37 -12.31 2.62
CA TRP A 257 9.27 -10.86 2.48
C TRP A 257 7.95 -10.31 3.04
N ALA A 258 6.81 -10.94 2.75
CA ALA A 258 5.52 -10.51 3.29
C ALA A 258 5.45 -10.57 4.83
N MET A 259 6.06 -11.59 5.43
CA MET A 259 6.16 -11.70 6.89
C MET A 259 6.98 -10.54 7.47
N HIS A 260 8.14 -10.22 6.87
CA HIS A 260 8.95 -9.06 7.25
C HIS A 260 8.17 -7.74 7.12
N GLN A 261 7.37 -7.63 6.06
CA GLN A 261 6.48 -6.49 5.80
C GLN A 261 5.16 -6.53 6.57
N LYS A 262 4.95 -7.51 7.46
CA LYS A 262 3.77 -7.61 8.34
C LYS A 262 2.45 -7.67 7.56
N VAL A 263 2.46 -8.26 6.35
CA VAL A 263 1.26 -8.42 5.51
C VAL A 263 0.42 -9.57 6.06
N ARG A 264 -0.85 -9.32 6.42
CA ARG A 264 -1.73 -10.32 7.02
C ARG A 264 -3.21 -10.12 6.63
N PRO A 265 -3.81 -11.06 5.89
CA PRO A 265 -5.26 -11.06 5.66
C PRO A 265 -6.00 -11.52 6.92
N ARG A 266 -7.11 -10.85 7.25
CA ARG A 266 -7.96 -11.19 8.42
C ARG A 266 -9.43 -11.48 8.11
N LEU A 267 -9.94 -11.05 6.96
CA LEU A 267 -11.37 -10.95 6.67
C LEU A 267 -11.70 -11.61 5.32
N GLN A 268 -12.85 -12.27 5.27
CA GLN A 268 -13.58 -12.62 4.06
C GLN A 268 -14.53 -11.48 3.69
N TYR A 269 -14.54 -11.08 2.41
CA TYR A 269 -15.34 -9.93 1.91
C TYR A 269 -15.70 -9.99 0.42
N HIS A 270 -15.17 -10.96 -0.33
CA HIS A 270 -15.25 -11.00 -1.80
C HIS A 270 -16.61 -11.53 -2.30
N HIS A 271 -16.84 -11.55 -3.62
CA HIS A 271 -18.02 -12.19 -4.24
C HIS A 271 -18.31 -13.57 -3.63
N ASN A 272 -19.50 -13.75 -3.04
CA ASN A 272 -19.81 -14.96 -2.29
C ASN A 272 -21.31 -15.31 -2.24
N LEU A 273 -22.21 -14.49 -2.79
CA LEU A 273 -23.63 -14.80 -2.77
C LEU A 273 -23.97 -16.12 -3.48
N TYR A 274 -23.17 -16.54 -4.47
CA TYR A 274 -23.31 -17.85 -5.13
C TYR A 274 -23.09 -19.03 -4.19
N ALA A 275 -22.27 -18.86 -3.14
CA ALA A 275 -22.02 -19.90 -2.13
C ALA A 275 -23.04 -19.83 -1.00
N VAL A 276 -23.47 -18.62 -0.63
CA VAL A 276 -24.56 -18.40 0.34
C VAL A 276 -25.87 -19.00 -0.18
N PHE A 277 -26.14 -18.83 -1.48
CA PHE A 277 -27.34 -19.31 -2.15
C PHE A 277 -27.00 -20.37 -3.21
N ASP A 278 -26.23 -21.38 -2.81
CA ASP A 278 -25.80 -22.47 -3.69
C ASP A 278 -27.00 -23.17 -4.34
N VAL A 279 -27.03 -23.15 -5.69
CA VAL A 279 -28.06 -23.78 -6.52
C VAL A 279 -28.28 -25.24 -6.14
N ARG A 280 -27.22 -25.97 -5.78
CA ARG A 280 -27.31 -27.40 -5.41
C ARG A 280 -28.08 -27.62 -4.11
N LYS A 281 -28.03 -26.64 -3.19
CA LYS A 281 -28.70 -26.73 -1.89
C LYS A 281 -30.13 -26.20 -1.93
N HIS A 282 -30.35 -25.12 -2.69
CA HIS A 282 -31.60 -24.35 -2.59
C HIS A 282 -32.40 -24.30 -3.89
N GLY A 283 -31.82 -24.73 -5.03
CA GLY A 283 -32.42 -24.68 -6.37
C GLY A 283 -33.81 -25.30 -6.46
N GLU A 284 -33.94 -26.51 -5.94
CA GLU A 284 -35.18 -27.30 -5.98
C GLU A 284 -36.20 -26.83 -4.94
N LYS A 285 -35.72 -26.51 -3.72
CA LYS A 285 -36.59 -26.15 -2.59
C LYS A 285 -37.16 -24.73 -2.69
N TYR A 286 -36.37 -23.79 -3.22
CA TYR A 286 -36.68 -22.37 -3.30
C TYR A 286 -36.34 -21.82 -4.70
N PRO A 287 -37.02 -22.27 -5.77
CA PRO A 287 -36.69 -21.83 -7.12
C PRO A 287 -36.88 -20.32 -7.32
N ASP A 288 -37.70 -19.65 -6.51
CA ASP A 288 -37.92 -18.21 -6.54
C ASP A 288 -36.85 -17.37 -5.82
N LEU A 289 -35.86 -18.02 -5.19
CA LEU A 289 -34.64 -17.40 -4.67
C LEU A 289 -33.69 -16.94 -5.79
N TYR A 290 -33.80 -17.50 -6.99
CA TYR A 290 -32.96 -17.17 -8.15
C TYR A 290 -33.59 -16.07 -9.00
N PRO A 291 -32.85 -15.27 -9.77
CA PRO A 291 -33.41 -14.04 -10.34
C PRO A 291 -34.53 -14.30 -11.36
N THR A 292 -35.56 -13.45 -11.34
CA THR A 292 -36.40 -13.22 -12.52
C THR A 292 -35.68 -12.20 -13.40
N ILE A 293 -35.52 -12.51 -14.68
CA ILE A 293 -34.89 -11.63 -15.68
C ILE A 293 -35.74 -11.70 -16.94
N ASP A 294 -36.12 -10.55 -17.48
CA ASP A 294 -37.00 -10.42 -18.65
C ASP A 294 -38.32 -11.18 -18.45
N GLY A 295 -38.89 -11.07 -17.24
CA GLY A 295 -40.13 -11.74 -16.85
C GLY A 295 -40.03 -13.26 -16.65
N ARG A 296 -38.85 -13.88 -16.81
CA ARG A 296 -38.67 -15.34 -16.68
C ARG A 296 -37.77 -15.69 -15.50
N ARG A 297 -38.10 -16.77 -14.78
CA ARG A 297 -37.22 -17.31 -13.74
C ARG A 297 -35.95 -17.86 -14.40
N ARG A 298 -34.79 -17.39 -13.95
CA ARG A 298 -33.47 -17.85 -14.40
C ARG A 298 -32.74 -18.48 -13.23
N ILE A 299 -32.82 -19.80 -13.13
CA ILE A 299 -32.01 -20.58 -12.18
C ILE A 299 -30.65 -20.82 -12.86
N PRO A 300 -29.53 -20.33 -12.29
CA PRO A 300 -28.20 -20.58 -12.84
C PRO A 300 -27.87 -22.07 -12.81
N ALA A 301 -26.96 -22.53 -13.67
CA ALA A 301 -26.43 -23.88 -13.54
C ALA A 301 -25.66 -24.03 -12.21
N ALA A 302 -25.70 -25.22 -11.63
CA ALA A 302 -24.94 -25.54 -10.43
C ALA A 302 -23.44 -25.22 -10.61
N GLY A 303 -22.84 -24.55 -9.62
CA GLY A 303 -21.44 -24.12 -9.68
C GLY A 303 -21.18 -22.80 -10.41
N THR A 304 -22.21 -22.13 -10.96
CA THR A 304 -22.05 -20.81 -11.59
C THR A 304 -21.79 -19.74 -10.51
N THR A 305 -20.62 -19.09 -10.56
CA THR A 305 -20.18 -18.12 -9.54
C THR A 305 -20.39 -16.65 -9.90
N ALA A 306 -20.67 -16.34 -11.16
CA ALA A 306 -20.76 -14.99 -11.69
C ALA A 306 -21.91 -14.82 -12.71
N GLY A 307 -22.27 -13.57 -13.00
CA GLY A 307 -23.24 -13.21 -14.03
C GLY A 307 -24.70 -13.35 -13.59
N TRP A 308 -24.99 -13.44 -12.29
CA TRP A 308 -26.34 -13.51 -11.75
C TRP A 308 -26.37 -13.05 -10.29
N GLN A 309 -27.48 -12.47 -9.84
CA GLN A 309 -27.69 -12.17 -8.42
C GLN A 309 -28.91 -12.88 -7.85
N PRO A 310 -28.85 -13.41 -6.62
CA PRO A 310 -30.00 -13.99 -5.95
C PRO A 310 -31.08 -12.93 -5.68
N CYS A 311 -32.30 -13.38 -5.39
CA CYS A 311 -33.40 -12.54 -4.94
C CYS A 311 -33.24 -12.22 -3.44
N LEU A 312 -32.52 -11.15 -3.09
CA LEU A 312 -32.31 -10.76 -1.68
C LEU A 312 -33.59 -10.30 -0.94
N SER A 313 -34.67 -10.01 -1.68
CA SER A 313 -35.99 -9.73 -1.10
C SER A 313 -36.84 -10.99 -0.86
N HIS A 314 -36.29 -12.18 -1.11
CA HIS A 314 -36.97 -13.44 -0.84
C HIS A 314 -37.15 -13.66 0.68
N PRO A 315 -38.30 -14.15 1.17
CA PRO A 315 -38.55 -14.30 2.61
C PRO A 315 -37.52 -15.17 3.36
N LYS A 316 -36.93 -16.16 2.68
CA LYS A 316 -35.88 -17.03 3.24
C LYS A 316 -34.45 -16.48 3.09
N ALA A 317 -34.22 -15.37 2.40
CA ALA A 317 -32.86 -14.93 2.09
C ALA A 317 -32.01 -14.71 3.36
N VAL A 318 -32.57 -14.02 4.37
CA VAL A 318 -31.87 -13.75 5.65
C VAL A 318 -31.59 -15.03 6.42
N GLU A 319 -32.58 -15.92 6.51
CA GLU A 319 -32.46 -17.23 7.18
C GLU A 319 -31.32 -18.06 6.57
N LEU A 320 -31.30 -18.21 5.25
CA LEU A 320 -30.28 -18.97 4.54
C LEU A 320 -28.88 -18.36 4.68
N ALA A 321 -28.76 -17.03 4.71
CA ALA A 321 -27.49 -16.37 4.96
C ALA A 321 -26.95 -16.61 6.38
N VAL A 322 -27.84 -16.65 7.37
CA VAL A 322 -27.48 -16.99 8.76
C VAL A 322 -27.13 -18.47 8.89
N GLU A 323 -27.83 -19.37 8.21
CA GLU A 323 -27.48 -20.80 8.15
C GLU A 323 -26.09 -21.01 7.53
N TYR A 324 -25.79 -20.34 6.42
CA TYR A 324 -24.46 -20.34 5.83
C TYR A 324 -23.39 -19.85 6.81
N ALA A 325 -23.67 -18.76 7.55
CA ALA A 325 -22.75 -18.26 8.58
C ALA A 325 -22.50 -19.30 9.68
N LYS A 326 -23.55 -19.97 10.17
CA LYS A 326 -23.43 -21.07 11.15
C LYS A 326 -22.55 -22.19 10.62
N GLU A 327 -22.74 -22.60 9.37
CA GLU A 327 -21.91 -23.64 8.75
C GLU A 327 -20.44 -23.24 8.69
N VAL A 328 -20.15 -22.00 8.25
CA VAL A 328 -18.77 -21.50 8.13
C VAL A 328 -18.08 -21.44 9.49
N PHE A 329 -18.73 -20.84 10.49
CA PHE A 329 -18.12 -20.70 11.83
C PHE A 329 -18.09 -22.01 12.62
N THR A 330 -18.95 -22.99 12.31
CA THR A 330 -18.83 -24.35 12.88
C THR A 330 -17.61 -25.07 12.31
N LYS A 331 -17.37 -24.95 11.00
CA LYS A 331 -16.22 -25.58 10.33
C LYS A 331 -14.90 -24.87 10.64
N ASN A 332 -14.94 -23.56 10.85
CA ASN A 332 -13.78 -22.74 11.18
C ASN A 332 -14.13 -21.72 12.27
N PRO A 333 -14.08 -22.13 13.56
CA PRO A 333 -14.40 -21.25 14.68
C PRO A 333 -13.51 -20.00 14.78
N ASP A 334 -12.29 -20.05 14.23
CA ASP A 334 -11.33 -18.95 14.26
C ASP A 334 -11.56 -17.92 13.14
N ALA A 335 -12.36 -18.24 12.12
CA ALA A 335 -12.70 -17.29 11.06
C ALA A 335 -13.35 -16.04 11.66
N SER A 336 -12.83 -14.85 11.33
CA SER A 336 -13.33 -13.59 11.89
C SER A 336 -14.53 -13.03 11.12
N SER A 337 -14.76 -13.48 9.89
CA SER A 337 -15.89 -13.03 9.08
C SER A 337 -16.36 -14.06 8.05
N ILE A 338 -17.58 -13.84 7.55
CA ILE A 338 -18.04 -14.36 6.26
C ILE A 338 -18.10 -13.22 5.23
N SER A 339 -18.36 -13.56 3.97
CA SER A 339 -18.68 -12.57 2.95
C SER A 339 -20.14 -12.64 2.50
N LEU A 340 -20.76 -11.48 2.32
CA LEU A 340 -22.03 -11.30 1.58
C LEU A 340 -21.83 -10.46 0.30
N GLY A 341 -20.60 -10.34 -0.20
CA GLY A 341 -20.33 -9.63 -1.46
C GLY A 341 -21.17 -10.19 -2.60
N ILE A 342 -21.85 -9.30 -3.34
CA ILE A 342 -22.63 -9.65 -4.54
C ILE A 342 -21.79 -10.48 -5.51
N ASN A 343 -22.40 -11.31 -6.34
CA ASN A 343 -21.64 -12.08 -7.33
C ASN A 343 -20.98 -11.14 -8.34
N ASP A 344 -19.91 -11.59 -8.98
CA ASP A 344 -19.31 -10.78 -10.04
C ASP A 344 -20.28 -10.64 -11.23
N GLY A 345 -20.32 -9.45 -11.83
CA GLY A 345 -21.25 -9.09 -12.89
C GLY A 345 -22.64 -8.63 -12.44
N GLY A 346 -23.53 -8.41 -13.43
CA GLY A 346 -24.87 -7.85 -13.23
C GLY A 346 -25.98 -8.90 -13.12
N ARG A 347 -27.11 -8.63 -13.80
CA ARG A 347 -28.31 -9.48 -13.84
C ARG A 347 -28.99 -9.66 -12.48
N TYR A 348 -29.41 -8.52 -11.93
CA TYR A 348 -30.18 -8.45 -10.69
C TYR A 348 -31.61 -8.95 -10.89
N CYS A 349 -32.21 -9.52 -9.84
CA CYS A 349 -33.59 -9.98 -9.88
C CYS A 349 -34.59 -8.83 -10.12
N GLU A 350 -35.52 -9.03 -11.05
CA GLU A 350 -36.55 -8.08 -11.48
C GLU A 350 -37.95 -8.43 -10.95
N CYS A 351 -38.05 -9.33 -9.97
CA CYS A 351 -39.35 -9.62 -9.35
C CYS A 351 -39.91 -8.36 -8.66
N GLU A 352 -41.23 -8.30 -8.49
CA GLU A 352 -41.94 -7.15 -7.93
C GLU A 352 -41.33 -6.65 -6.61
N ARG A 353 -40.96 -7.57 -5.70
CA ARG A 353 -40.34 -7.24 -4.41
C ARG A 353 -38.98 -6.56 -4.57
N CYS A 354 -38.15 -7.00 -5.51
CA CYS A 354 -36.86 -6.39 -5.77
C CYS A 354 -36.98 -5.05 -6.47
N MET A 355 -37.92 -4.92 -7.42
CA MET A 355 -38.11 -3.67 -8.16
C MET A 355 -38.62 -2.53 -7.28
N LYS A 356 -39.37 -2.83 -6.21
CA LYS A 356 -39.74 -1.84 -5.17
C LYS A 356 -38.55 -1.26 -4.40
N LEU A 357 -37.38 -1.90 -4.46
CA LEU A 357 -36.15 -1.48 -3.77
C LEU A 357 -35.14 -0.85 -4.74
N VAL A 358 -35.49 -0.68 -6.02
CA VAL A 358 -34.65 0.00 -7.00
C VAL A 358 -34.96 1.48 -6.98
N ASN A 359 -33.93 2.31 -6.84
CA ASN A 359 -34.04 3.75 -7.03
C ASN A 359 -33.63 4.11 -8.47
N PRO A 360 -34.58 4.41 -9.38
CA PRO A 360 -34.26 4.71 -10.78
C PRO A 360 -33.54 6.06 -10.96
N ASP A 361 -33.74 6.99 -10.02
CA ASP A 361 -33.19 8.35 -10.07
C ASP A 361 -31.74 8.42 -9.55
N ALA A 362 -31.28 7.37 -8.88
CA ALA A 362 -29.89 7.25 -8.45
C ALA A 362 -28.95 6.98 -9.64
N PRO A 363 -27.65 7.34 -9.50
CA PRO A 363 -26.60 6.86 -10.40
C PRO A 363 -26.68 5.34 -10.56
N LYS A 364 -26.33 4.84 -11.76
CA LYS A 364 -26.42 3.40 -12.06
C LYS A 364 -25.73 2.54 -10.98
N SER A 365 -24.58 2.99 -10.48
CA SER A 365 -23.80 2.34 -9.43
C SER A 365 -24.49 2.23 -8.06
N GLU A 366 -25.64 2.87 -7.86
CA GLU A 366 -26.33 2.97 -6.56
C GLU A 366 -27.81 2.59 -6.63
N ARG A 367 -28.35 2.30 -7.83
CA ARG A 367 -29.77 1.98 -8.02
C ARG A 367 -30.27 0.81 -7.16
N ARG A 368 -29.39 -0.14 -6.82
CA ARG A 368 -29.67 -1.34 -6.02
C ARG A 368 -29.11 -1.24 -4.60
N ALA A 369 -28.67 -0.06 -4.15
CA ALA A 369 -28.08 0.10 -2.83
C ALA A 369 -29.08 -0.29 -1.72
N VAL A 370 -30.32 0.21 -1.77
CA VAL A 370 -31.37 -0.15 -0.79
C VAL A 370 -31.64 -1.66 -0.78
N TRP A 371 -31.73 -2.29 -1.95
CA TRP A 371 -31.91 -3.74 -2.11
C TRP A 371 -30.85 -4.55 -1.36
N PHE A 372 -29.57 -4.17 -1.48
CA PHE A 372 -28.48 -4.86 -0.82
C PHE A 372 -28.41 -4.56 0.68
N PHE A 373 -28.38 -3.28 1.06
CA PHE A 373 -28.12 -2.87 2.43
C PHE A 373 -29.26 -3.21 3.39
N GLN A 374 -30.52 -3.21 2.94
CA GLN A 374 -31.62 -3.72 3.78
C GLN A 374 -31.47 -5.21 4.11
N PHE A 375 -31.06 -6.02 3.13
CA PHE A 375 -30.80 -7.45 3.35
C PHE A 375 -29.60 -7.64 4.29
N ALA A 376 -28.48 -6.97 4.01
CA ALA A 376 -27.25 -7.11 4.77
C ALA A 376 -27.43 -6.67 6.24
N ASN A 377 -28.16 -5.57 6.49
CA ASN A 377 -28.48 -5.12 7.84
C ASN A 377 -29.26 -6.18 8.63
N LYS A 378 -30.30 -6.77 8.03
CA LYS A 378 -31.09 -7.84 8.68
C LYS A 378 -30.27 -9.07 9.01
N VAL A 379 -29.31 -9.45 8.17
CA VAL A 379 -28.37 -10.54 8.49
C VAL A 379 -27.44 -10.13 9.64
N ALA A 380 -26.93 -8.89 9.61
CA ALA A 380 -26.01 -8.38 10.62
C ALA A 380 -26.67 -8.22 12.01
N GLU A 381 -27.96 -7.93 12.09
CA GLU A 381 -28.74 -7.92 13.34
C GLU A 381 -28.75 -9.31 13.99
N GLN A 382 -28.85 -10.39 13.20
CA GLN A 382 -28.80 -11.77 13.73
C GLN A 382 -27.40 -12.11 14.29
N PHE A 383 -26.35 -11.52 13.72
CA PHE A 383 -24.99 -11.72 14.20
C PHE A 383 -24.80 -11.17 15.62
N ASP A 384 -25.53 -10.12 16.04
CA ASP A 384 -25.42 -9.55 17.39
C ASP A 384 -25.61 -10.58 18.49
N GLN A 385 -26.54 -11.51 18.29
CA GLN A 385 -26.85 -12.56 19.25
C GLN A 385 -26.04 -13.83 18.98
N LEU A 386 -25.90 -14.23 17.71
CA LEU A 386 -25.35 -15.54 17.36
C LEU A 386 -23.82 -15.56 17.30
N PHE A 387 -23.19 -14.44 16.95
CA PHE A 387 -21.76 -14.39 16.61
C PHE A 387 -21.09 -13.11 17.12
N PRO A 388 -21.07 -12.80 18.43
CA PRO A 388 -20.81 -11.46 18.96
C PRO A 388 -19.48 -10.81 18.52
N ALA A 389 -18.45 -11.60 18.22
CA ALA A 389 -17.13 -11.13 17.77
C ALA A 389 -16.88 -11.23 16.25
N LYS A 390 -17.86 -11.68 15.46
CA LYS A 390 -17.73 -11.91 14.01
C LYS A 390 -18.33 -10.77 13.20
N VAL A 391 -17.70 -10.47 12.06
CA VAL A 391 -18.15 -9.44 11.12
C VAL A 391 -18.55 -10.06 9.77
N ILE A 392 -19.09 -9.23 8.88
CA ILE A 392 -19.50 -9.60 7.53
C ILE A 392 -18.81 -8.63 6.57
N GLY A 393 -17.94 -9.15 5.72
CA GLY A 393 -17.33 -8.37 4.66
C GLY A 393 -18.19 -8.36 3.40
N TYR A 394 -18.04 -7.33 2.58
CA TYR A 394 -18.62 -7.24 1.24
C TYR A 394 -17.83 -6.23 0.40
N LEU A 395 -18.01 -6.28 -0.92
CA LEU A 395 -17.46 -5.27 -1.84
C LEU A 395 -18.49 -4.15 -2.05
N LEU A 396 -18.04 -2.91 -1.98
CA LEU A 396 -18.77 -1.74 -2.47
C LEU A 396 -18.65 -1.75 -4.00
N TYR A 397 -19.57 -2.46 -4.65
CA TYR A 397 -19.43 -2.88 -6.06
C TYR A 397 -20.78 -2.91 -6.79
N GLY A 398 -20.74 -2.88 -8.13
CA GLY A 398 -21.92 -2.99 -8.98
C GLY A 398 -22.89 -1.83 -8.80
N GLU A 399 -24.20 -2.15 -8.74
CA GLU A 399 -25.27 -1.16 -8.53
C GLU A 399 -25.55 -0.88 -7.05
N CYS A 400 -24.71 -1.38 -6.14
CA CYS A 400 -24.75 -1.14 -4.70
C CYS A 400 -23.40 -0.62 -4.18
N HIS A 401 -22.78 0.29 -4.93
CA HIS A 401 -21.45 0.82 -4.64
C HIS A 401 -21.41 1.59 -3.33
N LEU A 402 -22.28 2.58 -3.13
CA LEU A 402 -22.30 3.35 -1.88
C LEU A 402 -23.55 3.05 -1.05
N PRO A 403 -23.46 3.12 0.29
CA PRO A 403 -24.64 3.04 1.12
C PRO A 403 -25.57 4.23 0.83
N PRO A 404 -26.90 3.99 0.76
CA PRO A 404 -27.86 5.09 0.70
C PRO A 404 -27.92 5.79 2.06
N ASP A 405 -28.72 6.85 2.20
CA ASP A 405 -28.90 7.56 3.47
C ASP A 405 -29.69 6.69 4.48
N MET A 406 -29.01 5.71 5.06
CA MET A 406 -29.49 4.79 6.08
C MET A 406 -28.33 4.37 6.98
N LYS A 407 -28.64 4.05 8.25
CA LYS A 407 -27.63 3.52 9.16
C LYS A 407 -27.24 2.09 8.76
N ILE A 408 -25.96 1.88 8.50
CA ILE A 408 -25.41 0.56 8.21
C ILE A 408 -24.96 -0.09 9.52
N HIS A 409 -25.26 -1.38 9.68
CA HIS A 409 -24.93 -2.12 10.88
C HIS A 409 -23.42 -2.21 11.08
N ARG A 410 -22.94 -2.01 12.32
CA ARG A 410 -21.50 -1.96 12.67
C ARG A 410 -20.68 -3.22 12.33
N ARG A 411 -21.34 -4.32 11.98
CA ARG A 411 -20.72 -5.60 11.60
C ARG A 411 -20.49 -5.73 10.11
N LEU A 412 -21.06 -4.83 9.31
CA LEU A 412 -20.87 -4.78 7.87
C LEU A 412 -19.61 -3.97 7.58
N ILE A 413 -18.61 -4.60 6.97
CA ILE A 413 -17.36 -3.97 6.58
C ILE A 413 -17.27 -3.96 5.05
N GLY A 414 -17.58 -2.81 4.45
CA GLY A 414 -17.53 -2.61 3.01
C GLY A 414 -16.13 -2.30 2.51
N PHE A 415 -15.72 -2.93 1.41
CA PHE A 415 -14.45 -2.67 0.74
C PHE A 415 -14.66 -1.75 -0.45
N GLU A 416 -14.25 -0.49 -0.30
CA GLU A 416 -14.38 0.60 -1.28
C GLU A 416 -13.40 0.39 -2.43
N VAL A 417 -13.94 0.06 -3.61
CA VAL A 417 -13.16 -0.17 -4.82
C VAL A 417 -12.86 1.18 -5.48
N PHE A 418 -11.78 1.80 -5.02
CA PHE A 418 -11.28 3.05 -5.57
C PHE A 418 -9.76 2.97 -5.72
N PRO A 419 -9.24 2.68 -6.92
CA PRO A 419 -7.80 2.57 -7.11
C PRO A 419 -7.06 3.89 -6.90
N SER A 420 -5.93 3.83 -6.17
CA SER A 420 -5.17 5.01 -5.75
C SER A 420 -4.67 5.84 -6.93
N PHE A 421 -4.36 5.21 -8.05
CA PHE A 421 -3.91 5.89 -9.26
C PHE A 421 -4.94 6.84 -9.88
N ARG A 422 -6.24 6.65 -9.60
CA ARG A 422 -7.28 7.55 -10.13
C ARG A 422 -7.07 8.96 -9.61
N LEU A 423 -6.45 9.10 -8.44
CA LEU A 423 -6.15 10.37 -7.78
C LEU A 423 -5.11 11.24 -8.53
N ILE A 424 -4.49 10.72 -9.59
CA ILE A 424 -3.70 11.55 -10.53
C ILE A 424 -4.59 12.64 -11.15
N VAL A 425 -5.87 12.32 -11.39
CA VAL A 425 -6.85 13.24 -11.97
C VAL A 425 -7.58 14.00 -10.86
N PRO A 426 -7.56 15.34 -10.83
CA PRO A 426 -8.18 16.15 -9.77
C PRO A 426 -9.66 15.85 -9.53
N GLU A 427 -10.44 15.62 -10.58
CA GLU A 427 -11.87 15.31 -10.51
C GLU A 427 -12.12 13.99 -9.77
N HIS A 428 -11.30 12.97 -10.04
CA HIS A 428 -11.36 11.70 -9.33
C HIS A 428 -10.89 11.81 -7.89
N LYS A 429 -9.94 12.71 -7.61
CA LYS A 429 -9.56 12.99 -6.22
C LYS A 429 -10.76 13.60 -5.46
N ALA A 430 -11.46 14.55 -6.05
CA ALA A 430 -12.68 15.11 -5.45
C ALA A 430 -13.78 14.06 -5.28
N GLU A 431 -13.94 13.15 -6.25
CA GLU A 431 -14.83 11.99 -6.15
C GLU A 431 -14.47 11.11 -4.95
N PHE A 432 -13.20 10.74 -4.80
CA PHE A 432 -12.72 9.96 -3.66
C PHE A 432 -13.00 10.65 -2.33
N ASP A 433 -12.70 11.94 -2.21
CA ASP A 433 -12.94 12.72 -1.00
C ASP A 433 -14.44 12.73 -0.63
N ALA A 434 -15.33 12.85 -1.62
CA ALA A 434 -16.78 12.77 -1.42
C ALA A 434 -17.25 11.37 -0.98
N ARG A 435 -16.66 10.30 -1.54
CA ARG A 435 -16.96 8.91 -1.13
C ARG A 435 -16.50 8.63 0.29
N MET A 436 -15.31 9.11 0.67
CA MET A 436 -14.81 9.00 2.05
C MET A 436 -15.73 9.73 3.04
N ALA A 437 -16.23 10.91 2.69
CA ALA A 437 -17.22 11.63 3.49
C ALA A 437 -18.54 10.86 3.63
N ASN A 438 -19.05 10.27 2.54
CA ASN A 438 -20.25 9.42 2.59
C ASN A 438 -20.06 8.21 3.51
N LEU A 439 -18.96 7.47 3.34
CA LEU A 439 -18.67 6.29 4.17
C LEU A 439 -18.50 6.68 5.64
N SER A 440 -17.74 7.74 5.92
CA SER A 440 -17.56 8.24 7.30
C SER A 440 -18.87 8.61 7.98
N LYS A 441 -19.85 9.14 7.23
CA LYS A 441 -21.20 9.45 7.73
C LYS A 441 -22.01 8.18 8.03
N ASN A 442 -21.93 7.18 7.16
CA ASN A 442 -22.89 6.07 7.13
C ASN A 442 -22.40 4.78 7.83
N VAL A 443 -21.09 4.58 7.96
CA VAL A 443 -20.50 3.35 8.52
C VAL A 443 -19.38 3.67 9.52
N PRO A 444 -19.27 2.92 10.64
CA PRO A 444 -18.25 3.21 11.65
C PRO A 444 -16.83 2.82 11.22
N VAL A 445 -16.70 1.75 10.42
CA VAL A 445 -15.45 1.23 9.90
C VAL A 445 -15.69 0.67 8.51
N PHE A 446 -14.76 0.92 7.60
CA PHE A 446 -14.74 0.34 6.25
C PHE A 446 -13.33 -0.05 5.83
N ALA A 447 -13.23 -0.60 4.63
CA ALA A 447 -11.99 -1.02 4.02
C ALA A 447 -11.77 -0.29 2.70
N LEU A 448 -10.51 -0.15 2.30
CA LEU A 448 -10.14 0.34 0.99
C LEU A 448 -9.67 -0.82 0.10
N TYR A 449 -9.94 -0.73 -1.21
CA TYR A 449 -9.56 -1.72 -2.21
C TYR A 449 -8.86 -1.02 -3.38
N ASP A 450 -7.59 -1.35 -3.61
CA ASP A 450 -6.76 -0.76 -4.67
C ASP A 450 -6.43 -1.76 -5.80
N TRP A 451 -6.29 -1.26 -7.02
CA TRP A 451 -5.71 -1.97 -8.17
C TRP A 451 -4.25 -1.55 -8.34
N PHE A 452 -3.40 -2.05 -7.44
CA PHE A 452 -1.99 -1.70 -7.30
C PHE A 452 -1.05 -2.56 -8.18
N TYR A 453 -1.47 -2.81 -9.43
CA TYR A 453 -0.82 -3.73 -10.35
C TYR A 453 0.63 -3.33 -10.72
N GLY A 454 1.42 -4.35 -11.04
CA GLY A 454 2.70 -4.27 -11.75
C GLY A 454 2.77 -5.27 -12.92
N ASP A 455 2.18 -6.46 -12.76
CA ASP A 455 1.99 -7.46 -13.82
C ASP A 455 0.94 -7.00 -14.85
N GLY A 456 1.10 -7.42 -16.10
CA GLY A 456 0.36 -6.92 -17.26
C GLY A 456 0.79 -5.52 -17.73
N LEU A 457 1.51 -4.75 -16.90
CA LEU A 457 2.10 -3.50 -17.32
C LEU A 457 3.48 -3.77 -17.96
N CYS A 458 3.69 -3.22 -19.16
CA CYS A 458 4.98 -3.26 -19.85
C CYS A 458 5.79 -1.98 -19.66
N VAL A 459 5.25 -0.99 -18.95
CA VAL A 459 5.94 0.24 -18.52
C VAL A 459 5.78 0.40 -17.00
N PRO A 460 6.73 1.05 -16.30
CA PRO A 460 6.61 1.27 -14.86
C PRO A 460 5.37 2.10 -14.50
N ARG A 461 4.91 2.00 -13.25
CA ARG A 461 3.77 2.77 -12.73
C ARG A 461 3.99 3.17 -11.27
N LEU A 462 4.45 4.41 -11.07
CA LEU A 462 4.89 4.89 -9.78
C LEU A 462 3.95 5.94 -9.18
N GLN A 463 2.88 5.48 -8.53
CA GLN A 463 1.83 6.32 -7.94
C GLN A 463 1.89 6.38 -6.40
N ILE A 464 3.09 6.33 -5.82
CA ILE A 464 3.24 6.14 -4.36
C ILE A 464 2.73 7.33 -3.55
N ARG A 465 2.80 8.55 -4.10
CA ARG A 465 2.24 9.76 -3.48
C ARG A 465 0.73 9.74 -3.46
N GLN A 466 0.10 9.27 -4.53
CA GLN A 466 -1.34 9.06 -4.60
C GLN A 466 -1.77 7.96 -3.62
N ALA A 467 -1.03 6.86 -3.55
CA ALA A 467 -1.26 5.82 -2.55
C ALA A 467 -1.12 6.36 -1.12
N LYS A 468 -0.13 7.21 -0.82
CA LYS A 468 -0.04 7.87 0.49
C LYS A 468 -1.27 8.72 0.79
N TYR A 469 -1.71 9.57 -0.14
CA TYR A 469 -2.93 10.37 0.07
C TYR A 469 -4.14 9.47 0.33
N TRP A 470 -4.31 8.43 -0.49
CA TRP A 470 -5.40 7.47 -0.39
C TRP A 470 -5.46 6.77 0.97
N LEU A 471 -4.31 6.29 1.46
CA LEU A 471 -4.16 5.69 2.78
C LEU A 471 -4.44 6.71 3.89
N GLU A 472 -3.76 7.85 3.87
CA GLU A 472 -3.86 8.83 4.95
C GLU A 472 -5.28 9.41 5.05
N HIS A 473 -5.89 9.78 3.92
CA HIS A 473 -7.24 10.32 3.89
C HIS A 473 -8.29 9.26 4.26
N GLY A 474 -8.14 8.03 3.75
CA GLY A 474 -9.04 6.92 4.10
C GLY A 474 -8.96 6.57 5.59
N TYR A 475 -7.75 6.52 6.17
CA TYR A 475 -7.57 6.27 7.61
C TYR A 475 -8.23 7.37 8.47
N LYS A 476 -8.02 8.65 8.13
CA LYS A 476 -8.67 9.79 8.80
C LYS A 476 -10.21 9.73 8.68
N SER A 477 -10.72 9.15 7.61
CA SER A 477 -12.16 9.03 7.34
C SER A 477 -12.83 7.81 7.99
N GLY A 478 -12.05 6.89 8.57
CA GLY A 478 -12.56 5.71 9.28
C GLY A 478 -12.19 4.35 8.66
N ALA A 479 -11.42 4.32 7.58
CA ALA A 479 -10.94 3.07 7.00
C ALA A 479 -9.94 2.37 7.95
N ARG A 480 -10.10 1.06 8.16
CA ARG A 480 -9.19 0.25 9.02
C ARG A 480 -8.75 -1.06 8.37
N HIS A 481 -9.09 -1.29 7.11
CA HIS A 481 -8.75 -2.51 6.38
C HIS A 481 -8.34 -2.17 4.94
N ILE A 482 -7.43 -2.95 4.36
CA ILE A 482 -6.94 -2.75 2.99
C ILE A 482 -6.78 -4.06 2.24
N LYS A 483 -7.34 -4.04 1.04
CA LYS A 483 -7.00 -4.95 -0.05
C LYS A 483 -6.26 -4.19 -1.15
N ALA A 484 -5.23 -4.78 -1.71
CA ALA A 484 -4.70 -4.37 -3.01
C ALA A 484 -4.56 -5.56 -3.97
N GLU A 485 -4.86 -5.35 -5.24
CA GLU A 485 -4.42 -6.22 -6.33
C GLU A 485 -3.02 -5.81 -6.75
N ALA A 486 -2.03 -6.53 -6.27
CA ALA A 486 -0.64 -6.10 -6.26
C ALA A 486 0.26 -6.97 -7.13
N TYR A 487 -0.29 -7.77 -8.06
CA TYR A 487 0.46 -8.64 -8.97
C TYR A 487 1.75 -7.95 -9.44
N MET A 488 2.92 -8.41 -8.98
CA MET A 488 4.11 -7.58 -8.90
C MET A 488 4.97 -7.65 -10.16
N ASN A 489 5.60 -6.53 -10.50
CA ASN A 489 6.76 -6.49 -11.39
C ASN A 489 7.95 -5.82 -10.70
N TRP A 490 8.82 -6.62 -10.08
CA TRP A 490 9.94 -6.12 -9.29
C TRP A 490 11.01 -5.39 -10.11
N GLY A 491 11.15 -5.69 -11.41
CA GLY A 491 12.15 -5.07 -12.28
C GLY A 491 11.76 -3.71 -12.83
N LEU A 492 10.47 -3.34 -12.77
CA LEU A 492 9.99 -2.03 -13.22
C LEU A 492 9.79 -1.07 -12.05
N ASP A 493 8.93 -1.43 -11.10
CA ASP A 493 8.48 -0.50 -10.05
C ASP A 493 8.22 -1.16 -8.70
N GLY A 494 8.61 -2.42 -8.50
CA GLY A 494 8.17 -3.20 -7.34
C GLY A 494 8.60 -2.69 -5.97
N PHE A 495 9.59 -1.79 -5.87
CA PHE A 495 9.90 -1.13 -4.59
C PHE A 495 8.69 -0.37 -4.02
N LYS A 496 7.72 0.02 -4.85
CA LYS A 496 6.46 0.63 -4.40
C LYS A 496 5.70 -0.28 -3.43
N TYR A 497 5.84 -1.60 -3.51
CA TYR A 497 5.21 -2.54 -2.59
C TYR A 497 5.79 -2.47 -1.19
N TRP A 498 7.12 -2.31 -1.07
CA TRP A 498 7.77 -2.07 0.23
C TRP A 498 7.28 -0.76 0.85
N MET A 499 7.15 0.29 0.06
CA MET A 499 6.64 1.56 0.55
C MET A 499 5.18 1.46 0.99
N HIS A 500 4.35 0.82 0.17
CA HIS A 500 2.94 0.66 0.44
C HIS A 500 2.67 -0.17 1.71
N THR A 501 3.44 -1.24 1.97
CA THR A 501 3.29 -2.02 3.22
C THR A 501 3.65 -1.22 4.45
N ARG A 502 4.66 -0.35 4.39
CA ARG A 502 4.99 0.56 5.51
C ARG A 502 3.89 1.58 5.74
N LEU A 503 3.34 2.17 4.68
CA LEU A 503 2.22 3.10 4.78
C LEU A 503 0.92 2.45 5.29
N MET A 504 0.70 1.15 5.04
CA MET A 504 -0.40 0.40 5.66
C MET A 504 -0.20 0.20 7.17
N TRP A 505 1.03 0.17 7.64
CA TRP A 505 1.32 0.10 9.08
C TRP A 505 1.21 1.50 9.71
N ASP A 506 1.78 2.50 9.07
CA ASP A 506 1.78 3.90 9.50
C ASP A 506 1.59 4.86 8.30
N PRO A 507 0.36 5.37 8.07
CA PRO A 507 0.07 6.29 6.98
C PRO A 507 0.71 7.68 7.15
N SER A 508 1.23 8.00 8.34
CA SER A 508 1.87 9.29 8.63
C SER A 508 3.29 9.40 8.06
N LEU A 509 3.89 8.27 7.67
CA LEU A 509 5.25 8.22 7.13
C LEU A 509 5.45 9.16 5.94
N ASP A 510 6.64 9.74 5.87
CA ASP A 510 7.08 10.64 4.82
C ASP A 510 7.64 9.85 3.64
N VAL A 511 6.95 9.93 2.50
CA VAL A 511 7.32 9.21 1.27
C VAL A 511 8.65 9.68 0.70
N ASP A 512 9.00 10.97 0.83
CA ASP A 512 10.27 11.47 0.32
C ASP A 512 11.45 10.92 1.11
N LYS A 513 11.29 10.81 2.43
CA LYS A 513 12.29 10.13 3.28
C LYS A 513 12.40 8.64 2.97
N MET A 514 11.27 7.97 2.71
CA MET A 514 11.28 6.55 2.34
C MET A 514 11.96 6.32 0.97
N LEU A 515 11.73 7.21 0.00
CA LEU A 515 12.41 7.19 -1.29
C LEU A 515 13.91 7.40 -1.13
N ASP A 516 14.30 8.42 -0.37
CA ASP A 516 15.72 8.72 -0.09
C ASP A 516 16.42 7.54 0.60
N GLU A 517 15.78 6.93 1.61
CA GLU A 517 16.29 5.74 2.27
C GLU A 517 16.44 4.58 1.28
N PHE A 518 15.40 4.30 0.48
CA PHE A 518 15.45 3.23 -0.51
C PHE A 518 16.60 3.44 -1.49
N PHE A 519 16.73 4.62 -2.10
CA PHE A 519 17.78 4.85 -3.09
C PHE A 519 19.18 4.79 -2.48
N THR A 520 19.37 5.43 -1.33
CA THR A 520 20.65 5.46 -0.62
C THR A 520 21.10 4.06 -0.20
N ARG A 521 20.20 3.24 0.34
CA ARG A 521 20.55 1.92 0.88
C ARG A 521 20.57 0.81 -0.16
N PHE A 522 19.62 0.84 -1.09
CA PHE A 522 19.49 -0.19 -2.12
C PHE A 522 20.53 -0.01 -3.23
N PHE A 523 20.72 1.22 -3.72
CA PHE A 523 21.63 1.49 -4.84
C PHE A 523 22.97 2.10 -4.44
N ARG A 524 23.14 2.57 -3.20
CA ARG A 524 24.43 2.97 -2.61
C ARG A 524 25.19 3.96 -3.50
N GLU A 525 26.34 3.56 -4.05
CA GLU A 525 27.17 4.37 -4.94
C GLU A 525 26.41 4.89 -6.18
N SER A 526 25.35 4.20 -6.59
CA SER A 526 24.48 4.58 -7.71
C SER A 526 23.15 5.22 -7.27
N ALA A 527 23.01 5.64 -6.01
CA ALA A 527 21.78 6.19 -5.46
C ALA A 527 21.26 7.41 -6.24
N LYS A 528 22.14 8.38 -6.56
CA LYS A 528 21.74 9.60 -7.26
C LYS A 528 21.16 9.34 -8.66
N PRO A 529 21.87 8.67 -9.59
CA PRO A 529 21.31 8.41 -10.92
C PRO A 529 20.06 7.53 -10.88
N MET A 530 19.97 6.57 -9.94
CA MET A 530 18.75 5.76 -9.80
C MET A 530 17.57 6.57 -9.24
N SER A 531 17.80 7.49 -8.29
CA SER A 531 16.78 8.42 -7.82
C SER A 531 16.28 9.33 -8.95
N ASP A 532 17.18 9.87 -9.76
CA ASP A 532 16.82 10.70 -10.91
C ASP A 532 16.05 9.90 -11.97
N TYR A 533 16.46 8.66 -12.25
CA TYR A 533 15.75 7.76 -13.16
C TYR A 533 14.30 7.58 -12.71
N PHE A 534 14.07 7.29 -11.43
CA PHE A 534 12.70 7.11 -10.93
C PHE A 534 11.90 8.41 -10.84
N LYS A 535 12.53 9.59 -10.73
CA LYS A 535 11.83 10.87 -10.88
C LYS A 535 11.33 11.09 -12.30
N VAL A 536 12.11 10.70 -13.31
CA VAL A 536 11.67 10.72 -14.72
C VAL A 536 10.48 9.77 -14.89
N VAL A 537 10.59 8.53 -14.38
CA VAL A 537 9.51 7.54 -14.40
C VAL A 537 8.25 8.06 -13.71
N GLU A 538 8.35 8.58 -12.49
CA GLU A 538 7.21 9.15 -11.75
C GLU A 538 6.54 10.24 -12.58
N ARG A 539 7.30 11.22 -13.06
CA ARG A 539 6.78 12.35 -13.84
C ARG A 539 5.95 11.93 -15.05
N TYR A 540 6.38 10.91 -15.79
CA TYR A 540 5.65 10.41 -16.95
C TYR A 540 4.44 9.55 -16.57
N THR A 541 4.56 8.72 -15.53
CA THR A 541 3.49 7.79 -15.13
C THR A 541 2.39 8.45 -14.30
N VAL A 542 2.64 9.64 -13.76
CA VAL A 542 1.64 10.48 -13.07
C VAL A 542 1.23 11.72 -13.87
N ALA A 543 1.68 11.86 -15.12
CA ALA A 543 1.16 12.90 -16.01
C ALA A 543 -0.26 12.52 -16.48
N PRO A 544 -1.25 13.42 -16.37
CA PRO A 544 -2.58 13.14 -16.91
C PRO A 544 -2.51 13.05 -18.44
N ILE A 545 -2.90 11.89 -18.99
CA ILE A 545 -3.07 11.72 -20.44
C ILE A 545 -4.55 11.52 -20.71
N THR A 546 -5.11 12.42 -21.51
CA THR A 546 -6.51 12.39 -21.93
C THR A 546 -6.60 11.72 -23.30
N VAL A 547 -7.33 10.61 -23.42
CA VAL A 547 -7.74 10.05 -24.73
C VAL A 547 -9.05 10.70 -25.16
N ARG A 548 -9.38 10.56 -26.44
CA ARG A 548 -10.62 11.02 -27.06
C ARG A 548 -11.85 10.77 -26.18
N LYS A 549 -12.74 11.78 -26.22
CA LYS A 549 -13.95 11.99 -25.41
C LYS A 549 -15.02 10.87 -25.51
N ASP A 550 -14.85 9.98 -26.47
CA ASP A 550 -15.81 8.99 -26.94
C ASP A 550 -15.86 7.78 -25.97
N ASP A 551 -14.75 7.50 -25.27
CA ASP A 551 -14.63 6.49 -24.22
C ASP A 551 -14.84 7.12 -22.84
N ARG A 552 -16.10 7.42 -22.53
CA ARG A 552 -16.50 8.27 -21.39
C ARG A 552 -16.10 7.84 -19.97
N ASP A 553 -15.28 6.80 -19.78
CA ASP A 553 -14.70 6.43 -18.47
C ASP A 553 -13.31 5.75 -18.56
N VAL A 554 -12.61 5.83 -19.70
CA VAL A 554 -11.37 5.06 -19.90
C VAL A 554 -10.13 5.95 -19.89
N LEU A 555 -9.44 6.02 -18.73
CA LEU A 555 -8.07 6.53 -18.70
C LEU A 555 -7.10 5.45 -19.23
N LEU A 556 -6.08 5.82 -19.99
CA LEU A 556 -5.04 4.90 -20.49
C LEU A 556 -4.33 4.09 -19.40
N ASN A 557 -4.33 4.61 -18.18
CA ASN A 557 -3.79 3.95 -16.99
C ASN A 557 -4.52 2.64 -16.59
N PHE A 558 -5.64 2.31 -17.24
CA PHE A 558 -6.48 1.15 -16.91
C PHE A 558 -6.27 -0.08 -17.78
N HIS A 559 -5.50 0.04 -18.85
CA HIS A 559 -5.39 -1.04 -19.81
C HIS A 559 -4.04 -1.75 -19.67
N PHE A 560 -3.85 -2.47 -18.57
CA PHE A 560 -2.78 -3.48 -18.48
C PHE A 560 -2.89 -4.57 -19.56
N ARG A 561 -3.95 -4.54 -20.38
CA ARG A 561 -4.15 -5.43 -21.54
C ARG A 561 -4.20 -4.71 -22.89
N HIS A 562 -4.06 -3.38 -22.94
CA HIS A 562 -4.12 -2.64 -24.21
C HIS A 562 -2.82 -1.87 -24.45
N PRO A 563 -2.42 -1.71 -25.72
CA PRO A 563 -1.13 -1.12 -26.08
C PRO A 563 -1.00 0.35 -25.69
N GLU A 564 -2.11 1.08 -25.56
CA GLU A 564 -2.10 2.52 -25.31
C GLU A 564 -1.55 2.88 -23.90
N GLN A 565 -1.35 1.90 -23.00
CA GLN A 565 -0.54 2.11 -21.80
C GLN A 565 0.86 2.68 -22.12
N LEU A 566 1.40 2.38 -23.30
CA LEU A 566 2.70 2.86 -23.79
C LEU A 566 2.70 4.35 -24.15
N ASP A 567 1.54 4.98 -24.25
CA ASP A 567 1.44 6.43 -24.41
C ASP A 567 1.83 7.17 -23.11
N THR A 568 1.76 6.50 -21.96
CA THR A 568 2.20 7.04 -20.65
C THR A 568 3.70 7.10 -20.48
N PHE A 569 4.45 6.41 -21.34
CA PHE A 569 5.90 6.35 -21.29
C PHE A 569 6.47 6.52 -22.70
N PRO A 570 6.44 7.75 -23.27
CA PRO A 570 6.79 8.00 -24.67
C PRO A 570 8.30 7.82 -24.96
N PRO A 571 8.74 7.84 -26.23
CA PRO A 571 10.16 7.72 -26.60
C PRO A 571 11.06 8.73 -25.87
N LYS A 572 10.56 9.95 -25.62
CA LYS A 572 11.27 10.95 -24.82
C LYS A 572 11.56 10.49 -23.38
N ALA A 573 10.64 9.74 -22.76
CA ALA A 573 10.87 9.16 -21.43
C ALA A 573 12.03 8.15 -21.46
N VAL A 574 12.11 7.34 -22.53
CA VAL A 574 13.23 6.42 -22.76
C VAL A 574 14.55 7.18 -22.93
N GLU A 575 14.56 8.22 -23.76
CA GLU A 575 15.74 9.07 -24.01
C GLU A 575 16.28 9.72 -22.73
N GLU A 576 15.40 10.15 -21.82
CA GLU A 576 15.79 10.73 -20.54
C GLU A 576 16.25 9.68 -19.52
N CYS A 577 15.70 8.46 -19.58
CA CYS A 577 16.04 7.37 -18.65
C CYS A 577 17.37 6.67 -18.97
N GLU A 578 17.68 6.47 -20.25
CA GLU A 578 18.86 5.72 -20.69
C GLU A 578 20.18 6.21 -20.07
N PRO A 579 20.54 7.52 -20.19
CA PRO A 579 21.84 8.00 -19.69
C PRO A 579 21.95 7.90 -18.16
N LEU A 580 20.82 7.96 -17.43
CA LEU A 580 20.79 7.82 -15.98
C LEU A 580 21.12 6.39 -15.56
N LEU A 581 20.54 5.41 -16.24
CA LEU A 581 20.88 4.01 -16.01
C LEU A 581 22.33 3.71 -16.43
N ASP A 582 22.84 4.30 -17.51
CA ASP A 582 24.24 4.14 -17.95
C ASP A 582 25.21 4.69 -16.90
N GLN A 583 24.86 5.83 -16.30
CA GLN A 583 25.61 6.41 -15.20
C GLN A 583 25.55 5.52 -13.95
N ALA A 584 24.37 4.97 -13.62
CA ALA A 584 24.23 4.06 -12.49
C ALA A 584 25.13 2.82 -12.64
N GLU A 585 25.17 2.20 -13.82
CA GLU A 585 26.01 1.04 -14.11
C GLU A 585 27.50 1.35 -14.00
N LYS A 586 27.93 2.53 -14.49
CA LYS A 586 29.32 2.97 -14.38
C LYS A 586 29.76 3.21 -12.93
N LEU A 587 28.86 3.73 -12.10
CA LEU A 587 29.15 3.99 -10.69
C LEU A 587 29.14 2.73 -9.82
N ALA A 588 28.56 1.62 -10.27
CA ALA A 588 28.40 0.42 -9.46
C ALA A 588 29.74 -0.28 -9.13
N GLU A 589 30.09 -0.30 -7.85
CA GLU A 589 31.37 -0.83 -7.33
C GLU A 589 31.22 -2.26 -6.82
N SER A 590 30.12 -2.57 -6.14
CA SER A 590 29.88 -3.89 -5.57
C SER A 590 29.06 -4.80 -6.48
N ASP A 591 29.32 -6.11 -6.42
CA ASP A 591 28.55 -7.09 -7.22
C ASP A 591 27.05 -7.07 -6.89
N LEU A 592 26.70 -6.79 -5.64
CA LEU A 592 25.30 -6.63 -5.23
C LEU A 592 24.64 -5.45 -5.94
N VAL A 593 25.28 -4.27 -5.95
CA VAL A 593 24.73 -3.07 -6.59
C VAL A 593 24.69 -3.23 -8.11
N ARG A 594 25.70 -3.84 -8.73
CA ARG A 594 25.66 -4.19 -10.17
C ARG A 594 24.47 -5.07 -10.51
N ARG A 595 24.23 -6.13 -9.74
CA ARG A 595 23.08 -7.02 -9.93
C ARG A 595 21.75 -6.29 -9.76
N ARG A 596 21.64 -5.41 -8.77
CA ARG A 596 20.46 -4.57 -8.54
C ARG A 596 20.18 -3.65 -9.72
N ILE A 597 21.18 -2.94 -10.23
CA ILE A 597 21.01 -2.04 -11.38
C ILE A 597 20.68 -2.83 -12.63
N GLN A 598 21.38 -3.94 -12.89
CA GLN A 598 21.09 -4.81 -14.03
C GLN A 598 19.65 -5.34 -14.00
N TYR A 599 19.10 -5.61 -12.80
CA TYR A 599 17.73 -6.06 -12.65
C TYR A 599 16.72 -5.00 -13.13
N TYR A 600 16.90 -3.74 -12.72
CA TYR A 600 16.06 -2.62 -13.18
C TYR A 600 16.32 -2.26 -14.65
N ARG A 601 17.57 -2.30 -15.12
CA ARG A 601 17.93 -2.15 -16.54
C ARG A 601 17.17 -3.16 -17.39
N THR A 602 17.14 -4.42 -16.96
CA THR A 602 16.47 -5.49 -17.71
C THR A 602 14.97 -5.23 -17.83
N GLY A 603 14.32 -4.81 -16.74
CA GLY A 603 12.93 -4.36 -16.77
C GLY A 603 12.72 -3.19 -17.73
N PHE A 604 13.55 -2.15 -17.61
CA PHE A 604 13.51 -0.98 -18.48
C PHE A 604 13.72 -1.32 -19.96
N THR A 605 14.60 -2.26 -20.30
CA THR A 605 14.82 -2.70 -21.70
C THR A 605 13.54 -3.23 -22.34
N VAL A 606 12.72 -3.97 -21.58
CA VAL A 606 11.40 -4.43 -22.05
C VAL A 606 10.49 -3.23 -22.32
N ALA A 607 10.41 -2.28 -21.37
CA ALA A 607 9.60 -1.07 -21.51
C ALA A 607 10.04 -0.23 -22.72
N LYS A 608 11.35 -0.05 -22.91
CA LYS A 608 11.96 0.63 -24.04
C LYS A 608 11.58 -0.02 -25.37
N MET A 609 11.76 -1.33 -25.50
CA MET A 609 11.44 -2.05 -26.74
C MET A 609 9.96 -1.88 -27.10
N MET A 610 9.07 -2.10 -26.13
CA MET A 610 7.62 -1.99 -26.35
C MET A 610 7.22 -0.55 -26.73
N THR A 611 7.74 0.43 -26.00
CA THR A 611 7.50 1.86 -26.26
C THR A 611 7.91 2.26 -27.67
N ILE A 612 9.16 2.00 -28.06
CA ILE A 612 9.69 2.44 -29.35
C ILE A 612 8.89 1.80 -30.50
N ARG A 613 8.56 0.50 -30.39
CA ARG A 613 7.75 -0.21 -31.38
C ARG A 613 6.35 0.38 -31.51
N HIS A 614 5.67 0.61 -30.38
CA HIS A 614 4.32 1.16 -30.35
C HIS A 614 4.23 2.52 -31.01
N HIS A 615 5.12 3.45 -30.64
CA HIS A 615 5.08 4.80 -31.20
C HIS A 615 5.46 4.84 -32.68
N LEU A 616 6.45 4.06 -33.12
CA LEU A 616 6.78 3.96 -34.55
C LEU A 616 5.63 3.35 -35.38
N ALA A 617 4.96 2.32 -34.85
CA ALA A 617 3.80 1.73 -35.52
C ALA A 617 2.63 2.73 -35.57
N LYS A 618 2.36 3.44 -34.46
CA LYS A 618 1.32 4.46 -34.35
C LYS A 618 1.52 5.60 -35.34
N ASP A 619 2.76 6.07 -35.51
CA ASP A 619 3.11 7.12 -36.47
C ASP A 619 3.04 6.63 -37.93
N ALA A 620 3.36 5.34 -38.17
CA ALA A 620 3.29 4.75 -39.50
C ALA A 620 1.84 4.57 -39.97
N MET A 621 0.92 4.13 -39.10
CA MET A 621 -0.43 3.71 -39.49
C MET A 621 -1.20 4.72 -40.37
N PRO A 622 -1.29 6.02 -40.02
CA PRO A 622 -1.98 7.01 -40.87
C PRO A 622 -1.32 7.20 -42.25
N LEU A 623 -0.01 6.94 -42.37
CA LEU A 623 0.74 7.06 -43.62
C LEU A 623 0.52 5.86 -44.55
N LEU A 624 0.10 4.72 -44.02
CA LEU A 624 -0.19 3.50 -44.78
C LEU A 624 -1.59 3.52 -45.43
N GLU A 625 -2.49 4.40 -44.95
CA GLU A 625 -3.86 4.49 -45.45
C GLU A 625 -3.97 5.16 -46.83
N LYS A 626 -2.92 5.86 -47.28
CA LYS A 626 -2.90 6.58 -48.56
C LYS A 626 -1.69 6.16 -49.40
N PRO A 627 -1.87 5.79 -50.69
CA PRO A 627 -0.75 5.45 -51.58
C PRO A 627 0.34 6.53 -51.63
N GLU A 628 -0.04 7.80 -51.59
CA GLU A 628 0.85 8.96 -51.69
C GLU A 628 1.82 9.08 -50.50
N THR A 629 1.42 8.60 -49.31
CA THR A 629 2.20 8.69 -48.07
C THR A 629 2.90 7.38 -47.71
N LEU A 630 2.64 6.30 -48.45
CA LEU A 630 3.21 4.98 -48.21
C LEU A 630 4.75 4.98 -48.15
N PRO A 631 5.49 5.70 -49.01
CA PRO A 631 6.96 5.77 -48.93
C PRO A 631 7.49 6.37 -47.61
N GLN A 632 6.69 7.18 -46.93
CA GLN A 632 7.03 7.81 -45.65
C GLN A 632 6.76 6.87 -44.45
N GLY A 633 5.74 6.01 -44.55
CA GLY A 633 5.39 5.04 -43.51
C GLY A 633 6.30 3.81 -43.47
N MET A 634 6.76 3.33 -44.63
CA MET A 634 7.58 2.10 -44.72
C MET A 634 8.88 2.14 -43.90
N PRO A 635 9.66 3.24 -43.87
CA PRO A 635 10.85 3.36 -43.02
C PRO A 635 10.55 3.25 -41.52
N LEU A 636 9.39 3.78 -41.07
CA LEU A 636 8.97 3.72 -39.67
C LEU A 636 8.68 2.29 -39.23
N LEU A 637 7.99 1.51 -40.07
CA LEU A 637 7.74 0.08 -39.82
C LEU A 637 9.04 -0.74 -39.80
N ALA A 638 9.96 -0.50 -40.74
CA ALA A 638 11.26 -1.18 -40.76
C ALA A 638 12.08 -0.89 -39.50
N ARG A 639 12.01 0.36 -39.00
CA ARG A 639 12.62 0.74 -37.73
C ARG A 639 11.93 0.09 -36.53
N ALA A 640 10.59 -0.04 -36.54
CA ALA A 640 9.86 -0.74 -35.50
C ALA A 640 10.25 -2.23 -35.41
N MET A 641 10.45 -2.89 -36.55
CA MET A 641 10.85 -4.32 -36.58
C MET A 641 12.31 -4.56 -36.15
N SER A 642 13.19 -3.56 -36.27
CA SER A 642 14.63 -3.70 -35.97
C SER A 642 15.04 -3.23 -34.57
N LYS A 643 14.13 -2.58 -33.83
CA LYS A 643 14.29 -2.21 -32.42
C LYS A 643 13.58 -3.22 -31.55
#